data_AF-A0A1G0NKF5-F1
#
_entry.id   AF-A0A1G0NKF5-F1
#
_cell.length_a   1.000
_cell.length_b   1.000
_cell.length_c   1.000
_cell.angle_alpha   90.00
_cell.angle_beta   90.00
_cell.angle_gamma   90.00
#
_symmetry.space_group_name_H-M   'P 1'
#
loop_
_entity.id
_entity.type
_entity.pdbx_description
1 polymer ?
#
loop_
_entity_poly.entity_id
_entity_poly.type
_entity_poly.pdbx_seq_one_letter_code
_entity_poly.pdbx_strand_id
1 'polypeptide(L)'
;MAKSSKTKKVAGKVAEGYTHPDKTLPMRPEVGTQAQFRKKKPPVTYRYDSSLSPALEWDGQNAARELGDWLLSVVEKAAALPAPHVLPAPAEFTSSDGRVVIAVGSLQEAVDQLKRLSKPFLNWAGKAERLSFDVPTLPLFVHERLSTKAIVETLVGHKTDKQTDFWEMLGDPRHSIADQVLKAYEYPDKWVNRLILGDSLVVMNSLLHYERLGGQVQTIYIDPPYGVKFGSNFQPFVRKRDVSHGDDGDLTREPEMVKAYRDTWELGLHSYLTYMRDRLLLARELLTPSGSVFVQISDENVHCLRQVMDEVFGSENFAGQIVVQKTGGLGTSGLKAVADYLLWYAKDHDRVKYRQLFGSKRLGIGESTGARYDQLLSPDGKVVRPMTDEERSDPDGVPQGWRAFQLDNLTSGAFRENTTVNYKFQGEIFHPGLNACWKTTVEGLDRLAQVGRIQKAGRTLRYRRFLDDFPAVELTNVWDDVAGAADKLYVVQTSASVAARCVLMTTDPGDLVLDPTCGSGTTAYVAEQWGRRWITIDTSRVPLALARQRLLTATFNYYELKEPAHGPSGGFVYKRKQNNKGEEVGGIVPHVTLKSIANNEPPDEEVLVDRPEIDNKFVRVSGPLVVEATIPTPVDWEGDGIEDSGAESVESYGSFVERMIEVLRKSPVLHVGGGKTVELANIRPPAKSLSLSAEGMAINKVRLKPDITTARTTAAHTDEMQPVAFVFGPENGAVSEKLVHAALQEAQLKSYTHLYVIGFAIQPHARQLIDSSAHMGLVPATYVQATPDLMMGDLLKNMRSSQIFSVCGLPEIKIHHAKPAASGSAARYEVELIGLDTFDPTTMETNHRGGNDVPCWMLDADYNTLCFRASQVFFPRTAAWDGLKKALKADYDESVWDHLAGTRSAPFEAGDQKQIAVKVIDDRGNELLVVKAVG
;
A
#
# COMPACT_ATOMS: atom_id res chain seq x y z
N MET A 1 -18.31 -59.73 -16.13
CA MET A 1 -18.78 -58.56 -15.36
C MET A 1 -17.64 -57.56 -15.22
N ALA A 2 -17.50 -56.66 -16.18
CA ALA A 2 -16.48 -55.60 -16.14
C ALA A 2 -17.03 -54.42 -15.33
N LYS A 3 -16.43 -54.14 -14.18
CA LYS A 3 -16.75 -52.94 -13.38
C LYS A 3 -16.28 -51.71 -14.15
N SER A 4 -17.25 -50.97 -14.71
CA SER A 4 -17.06 -49.61 -15.19
C SER A 4 -16.54 -48.73 -14.06
N SER A 5 -15.25 -48.35 -14.11
CA SER A 5 -14.71 -47.29 -13.28
C SER A 5 -15.28 -45.97 -13.81
N LYS A 6 -16.39 -45.51 -13.22
CA LYS A 6 -16.82 -44.12 -13.35
C LYS A 6 -15.76 -43.23 -12.70
N THR A 7 -14.82 -42.75 -13.50
CA THR A 7 -14.01 -41.57 -13.17
C THR A 7 -15.01 -40.44 -12.90
N LYS A 8 -15.16 -40.05 -11.63
CA LYS A 8 -15.84 -38.80 -11.26
C LYS A 8 -15.09 -37.69 -11.97
N LYS A 9 -15.66 -37.11 -13.04
CA LYS A 9 -15.26 -35.78 -13.51
C LYS A 9 -15.41 -34.85 -12.31
N VAL A 10 -14.29 -34.41 -11.75
CA VAL A 10 -14.27 -33.30 -10.80
C VAL A 10 -14.87 -32.12 -11.54
N ALA A 11 -16.00 -31.59 -11.05
CA ALA A 11 -16.53 -30.34 -11.57
C ALA A 11 -15.42 -29.29 -11.40
N GLY A 12 -15.02 -28.66 -12.49
CA GLY A 12 -13.96 -27.69 -12.46
C GLY A 12 -14.38 -26.44 -11.65
N LYS A 13 -13.40 -25.78 -11.05
CA LYS A 13 -13.57 -24.62 -10.19
C LYS A 13 -13.52 -23.34 -11.01
N VAL A 14 -14.52 -22.48 -10.82
CA VAL A 14 -14.60 -21.19 -11.51
C VAL A 14 -13.78 -20.13 -10.78
N ALA A 15 -13.08 -19.28 -11.53
CA ALA A 15 -12.39 -18.10 -11.01
C ALA A 15 -13.42 -17.03 -10.58
N GLU A 16 -13.40 -16.65 -9.31
CA GLU A 16 -14.38 -15.69 -8.76
C GLU A 16 -13.69 -14.62 -7.90
N GLY A 17 -14.22 -13.39 -7.91
CA GLY A 17 -13.74 -12.29 -7.08
C GLY A 17 -14.82 -11.83 -6.10
N TYR A 18 -14.43 -11.09 -5.06
CA TYR A 18 -15.43 -10.42 -4.24
C TYR A 18 -15.85 -9.08 -4.85
N THR A 19 -17.13 -8.77 -4.69
CA THR A 19 -17.71 -7.47 -5.02
C THR A 19 -18.24 -6.81 -3.74
N HIS A 20 -18.26 -5.48 -3.73
CA HIS A 20 -18.73 -4.68 -2.61
C HIS A 20 -19.93 -3.80 -3.05
N PRO A 21 -21.12 -4.39 -3.25
CA PRO A 21 -22.25 -3.71 -3.87
C PRO A 21 -22.77 -2.52 -3.04
N ASP A 22 -22.64 -2.59 -1.73
CA ASP A 22 -23.11 -1.54 -0.80
C ASP A 22 -22.16 -0.35 -0.68
N LYS A 23 -21.02 -0.41 -1.37
CA LYS A 23 -19.96 0.58 -1.26
C LYS A 23 -19.79 1.28 -2.59
N THR A 24 -19.87 2.60 -2.54
CA THR A 24 -19.63 3.47 -3.68
C THR A 24 -18.41 4.34 -3.41
N LEU A 25 -17.84 4.87 -4.48
CA LEU A 25 -16.79 5.88 -4.45
C LEU A 25 -17.12 6.97 -5.47
N PRO A 26 -16.66 8.22 -5.29
CA PRO A 26 -16.87 9.24 -6.30
C PRO A 26 -16.21 8.85 -7.63
N MET A 27 -16.89 9.12 -8.74
CA MET A 27 -16.35 8.97 -10.08
C MET A 27 -15.07 9.80 -10.20
N ARG A 28 -14.02 9.19 -10.73
CA ARG A 28 -12.73 9.86 -10.95
C ARG A 28 -12.45 10.02 -12.43
N PRO A 29 -11.81 11.13 -12.83
CA PRO A 29 -11.45 11.38 -14.22
C PRO A 29 -10.36 10.41 -14.72
N GLU A 30 -10.39 10.07 -16.00
CA GLU A 30 -9.30 9.31 -16.64
C GLU A 30 -8.12 10.23 -16.98
N VAL A 31 -6.91 9.65 -17.04
CA VAL A 31 -5.63 10.32 -17.34
C VAL A 31 -5.52 10.94 -18.73
N GLY A 32 -6.57 10.96 -19.55
CA GLY A 32 -6.58 11.75 -20.78
C GLY A 32 -7.42 13.02 -20.69
N THR A 33 -8.11 13.24 -19.57
CA THR A 33 -9.08 14.32 -19.38
C THR A 33 -8.54 15.51 -18.57
N GLN A 34 -7.24 15.50 -18.22
CA GLN A 34 -6.65 16.49 -17.30
C GLN A 34 -6.78 17.90 -17.86
N ALA A 35 -6.53 18.12 -19.15
CA ALA A 35 -6.59 19.46 -19.74
C ALA A 35 -7.99 20.08 -19.61
N GLN A 36 -9.04 19.25 -19.64
CA GLN A 36 -10.42 19.69 -19.54
C GLN A 36 -10.92 19.77 -18.08
N PHE A 37 -10.20 19.19 -17.11
CA PHE A 37 -10.62 19.15 -15.72
C PHE A 37 -10.46 20.51 -15.03
N ARG A 38 -11.56 21.22 -14.80
CA ARG A 38 -11.56 22.60 -14.25
C ARG A 38 -11.89 22.71 -12.76
N LYS A 39 -12.26 21.62 -12.08
CA LYS A 39 -12.69 21.62 -10.67
C LYS A 39 -11.51 21.62 -9.69
N LYS A 40 -10.66 22.65 -9.76
CA LYS A 40 -9.50 22.79 -8.86
C LYS A 40 -9.97 23.14 -7.45
N LYS A 41 -9.32 22.55 -6.45
CA LYS A 41 -9.47 22.92 -5.04
C LYS A 41 -8.22 23.64 -4.55
N PRO A 42 -8.36 24.68 -3.71
CA PRO A 42 -7.20 25.34 -3.13
C PRO A 42 -6.41 24.36 -2.25
N PRO A 43 -5.12 24.60 -2.02
CA PRO A 43 -4.36 23.94 -0.96
C PRO A 43 -5.08 24.07 0.38
N VAL A 44 -4.92 23.07 1.24
CA VAL A 44 -5.50 23.07 2.58
C VAL A 44 -4.39 23.23 3.61
N THR A 45 -4.55 24.23 4.46
CA THR A 45 -3.66 24.51 5.58
C THR A 45 -4.07 23.65 6.76
N TYR A 46 -3.19 22.76 7.20
CA TYR A 46 -3.33 22.04 8.45
C TYR A 46 -2.55 22.79 9.52
N ARG A 47 -3.23 23.09 10.63
CA ARG A 47 -2.62 23.77 11.78
C ARG A 47 -2.23 22.75 12.83
N TYR A 48 -1.07 22.96 13.44
CA TYR A 48 -0.74 22.27 14.67
C TYR A 48 -1.65 22.79 15.80
N ASP A 49 -1.87 21.98 16.84
CA ASP A 49 -2.66 22.41 17.99
C ASP A 49 -2.02 23.63 18.65
N SER A 50 -2.65 24.79 18.49
CA SER A 50 -2.17 26.08 18.98
C SER A 50 -2.25 26.22 20.51
N SER A 51 -2.92 25.29 21.20
CA SER A 51 -2.95 25.24 22.67
C SER A 51 -1.70 24.61 23.29
N LEU A 52 -0.84 24.01 22.45
CA LEU A 52 0.43 23.40 22.85
C LEU A 52 1.58 24.30 22.40
N SER A 53 2.08 25.12 23.34
CA SER A 53 3.27 25.98 23.11
C SER A 53 4.47 25.12 22.66
N PRO A 54 5.29 25.57 21.69
CA PRO A 54 6.33 24.75 21.06
C PRO A 54 7.65 24.61 21.84
N ALA A 55 7.79 25.15 23.06
CA ALA A 55 9.07 25.18 23.77
C ALA A 55 9.06 24.43 25.12
N LEU A 56 10.00 23.48 25.29
CA LEU A 56 10.35 22.94 26.60
C LEU A 56 11.35 23.91 27.25
N GLU A 57 10.84 24.93 27.92
CA GLU A 57 11.63 25.95 28.59
C GLU A 57 11.83 25.62 30.06
N TRP A 58 13.07 25.32 30.43
CA TRP A 58 13.57 25.64 31.76
C TRP A 58 14.01 27.10 31.72
N ASP A 59 13.33 27.94 32.50
CA ASP A 59 13.79 29.27 32.92
C ASP A 59 13.48 30.45 31.95
N GLY A 60 12.41 31.19 32.23
CA GLY A 60 12.46 32.67 32.20
C GLY A 60 11.75 33.46 31.10
N GLN A 61 11.25 32.88 29.99
CA GLN A 61 10.56 33.66 28.93
C GLN A 61 9.30 32.97 28.35
N ASN A 62 8.51 32.31 29.21
CA ASN A 62 7.37 31.51 28.80
C ASN A 62 6.06 32.32 28.70
N ALA A 63 5.50 32.50 27.50
CA ALA A 63 4.14 33.07 27.31
C ALA A 63 3.02 32.22 27.95
N ALA A 64 3.25 30.92 28.15
CA ALA A 64 2.35 30.04 28.90
C ALA A 64 2.35 30.34 30.41
N ARG A 65 3.35 31.07 30.92
CA ARG A 65 3.33 31.61 32.29
C ARG A 65 2.37 32.78 32.41
N GLU A 66 2.34 33.70 31.44
CA GLU A 66 1.36 34.79 31.45
C GLU A 66 -0.07 34.26 31.31
N LEU A 67 -0.28 33.27 30.43
CA LEU A 67 -1.56 32.57 30.31
C LEU A 67 -1.89 31.76 31.57
N GLY A 68 -0.91 31.09 32.18
CA GLY A 68 -1.07 30.32 33.42
C GLY A 68 -1.39 31.20 34.63
N ASP A 69 -0.67 32.32 34.79
CA ASP A 69 -0.91 33.33 35.83
C ASP A 69 -2.26 34.03 35.60
N TRP A 70 -2.63 34.28 34.34
CA TRP A 70 -3.96 34.78 33.99
C TRP A 70 -5.05 33.76 34.35
N LEU A 71 -4.91 32.49 33.98
CA LEU A 71 -5.85 31.42 34.34
C LEU A 71 -5.97 31.24 35.85
N LEU A 72 -4.86 31.32 36.60
CA LEU A 72 -4.87 31.31 38.06
C LEU A 72 -5.66 32.52 38.62
N SER A 73 -5.50 33.71 38.03
CA SER A 73 -6.29 34.89 38.42
C SER A 73 -7.79 34.74 38.11
N VAL A 74 -8.14 34.02 37.03
CA VAL A 74 -9.53 33.72 36.66
C VAL A 74 -10.10 32.68 37.62
N VAL A 75 -9.32 31.67 38.02
CA VAL A 75 -9.67 30.69 39.05
C VAL A 75 -9.95 31.39 40.39
N GLU A 76 -9.10 32.31 40.83
CA GLU A 76 -9.32 33.08 42.06
C GLU A 76 -10.61 33.91 42.00
N LYS A 77 -10.87 34.59 40.87
CA LYS A 77 -12.09 35.38 40.66
C LYS A 77 -13.35 34.52 40.63
N ALA A 78 -13.31 33.37 39.94
CA ALA A 78 -14.45 32.46 39.85
C ALA A 78 -14.72 31.73 41.18
N ALA A 79 -13.68 31.40 41.95
CA ALA A 79 -13.80 30.79 43.27
C ALA A 79 -14.46 31.72 44.32
N ALA A 80 -14.34 33.04 44.14
CA ALA A 80 -15.00 34.03 44.98
C ALA A 80 -16.51 34.20 44.70
N LEU A 81 -17.01 33.64 43.59
CA LEU A 81 -18.44 33.67 43.25
C LEU A 81 -19.19 32.52 43.93
N PRO A 82 -20.50 32.67 44.22
CA PRO A 82 -21.31 31.56 44.72
C PRO A 82 -21.42 30.43 43.70
N ALA A 83 -21.58 29.19 44.16
CA ALA A 83 -21.79 28.03 43.29
C ALA A 83 -22.95 28.32 42.31
N PRO A 84 -22.78 28.08 40.99
CA PRO A 84 -21.82 27.15 40.36
C PRO A 84 -20.47 27.77 39.91
N HIS A 85 -20.04 28.90 40.46
CA HIS A 85 -18.74 29.52 40.13
C HIS A 85 -18.59 29.89 38.64
N VAL A 86 -19.68 30.41 38.06
CA VAL A 86 -19.77 30.85 36.66
C VAL A 86 -19.55 32.36 36.58
N LEU A 87 -18.70 32.80 35.66
CA LEU A 87 -18.43 34.22 35.44
C LEU A 87 -19.61 34.89 34.73
N PRO A 88 -19.93 36.15 35.08
CA PRO A 88 -21.04 36.89 34.45
C PRO A 88 -20.83 37.16 32.96
N ALA A 89 -19.57 37.13 32.48
CA ALA A 89 -19.19 37.14 31.08
C ALA A 89 -17.90 36.31 30.91
N PRO A 90 -17.67 35.67 29.74
CA PRO A 90 -16.44 34.93 29.48
C PRO A 90 -15.22 35.85 29.64
N ALA A 91 -14.25 35.42 30.46
CA ALA A 91 -12.98 36.12 30.55
C ALA A 91 -12.14 35.72 29.33
N GLU A 92 -11.63 36.71 28.60
CA GLU A 92 -10.86 36.52 27.37
C GLU A 92 -9.38 36.89 27.59
N PHE A 93 -8.47 36.03 27.12
CA PHE A 93 -7.05 36.33 27.03
C PHE A 93 -6.71 36.67 25.58
N THR A 94 -6.17 37.86 25.34
CA THR A 94 -5.81 38.36 24.02
C THR A 94 -4.30 38.34 23.81
N SER A 95 -3.85 37.85 22.65
CA SER A 95 -2.44 37.92 22.23
C SER A 95 -2.01 39.36 21.98
N SER A 96 -0.70 39.60 21.88
CA SER A 96 -0.09 40.89 21.51
C SER A 96 -0.66 41.49 20.22
N ASP A 97 -1.15 40.64 19.31
CA ASP A 97 -1.72 41.02 18.01
C ASP A 97 -3.24 41.25 18.06
N GLY A 98 -3.84 41.32 19.26
CA GLY A 98 -5.25 41.64 19.48
C GLY A 98 -6.25 40.51 19.22
N ARG A 99 -5.78 39.29 18.94
CA ARG A 99 -6.64 38.10 18.77
C ARG A 99 -6.96 37.45 20.11
N VAL A 100 -8.22 37.07 20.33
CA VAL A 100 -8.64 36.27 21.48
C VAL A 100 -8.05 34.86 21.33
N VAL A 101 -7.19 34.48 22.26
CA VAL A 101 -6.50 33.19 22.30
C VAL A 101 -7.35 32.15 23.04
N ILE A 102 -7.95 32.55 24.17
CA ILE A 102 -8.83 31.68 24.94
C ILE A 102 -9.92 32.49 25.64
N ALA A 103 -11.11 31.91 25.77
CA ALA A 103 -12.23 32.45 26.53
C ALA A 103 -12.70 31.40 27.55
N VAL A 104 -12.91 31.81 28.80
CA VAL A 104 -13.25 30.92 29.91
C VAL A 104 -14.46 31.46 30.67
N GLY A 105 -15.53 30.67 30.79
CA GLY A 105 -16.78 31.07 31.42
C GLY A 105 -17.01 30.51 32.83
N SER A 106 -16.24 29.51 33.26
CA SER A 106 -16.41 28.86 34.57
C SER A 106 -15.10 28.46 35.24
N LEU A 107 -15.16 28.25 36.56
CA LEU A 107 -14.05 27.71 37.35
C LEU A 107 -13.56 26.36 36.80
N GLN A 108 -14.48 25.47 36.41
CA GLN A 108 -14.14 24.14 35.89
C GLN A 108 -13.37 24.24 34.56
N GLU A 109 -13.83 25.10 33.64
CA GLU A 109 -13.13 25.36 32.38
C GLU A 109 -11.74 25.95 32.62
N ALA A 110 -11.58 26.87 33.57
CA ALA A 110 -10.27 27.46 33.89
C ALA A 110 -9.27 26.42 34.40
N VAL A 111 -9.73 25.53 35.30
CA VAL A 111 -8.91 24.45 35.88
C VAL A 111 -8.54 23.41 34.81
N ASP A 112 -9.45 23.08 33.90
CA ASP A 112 -9.18 22.11 32.84
C ASP A 112 -8.17 22.64 31.81
N GLN A 113 -8.18 23.95 31.53
CA GLN A 113 -7.14 24.58 30.70
C GLN A 113 -5.79 24.63 31.40
N LEU A 114 -5.75 24.91 32.71
CA LEU A 114 -4.51 24.88 33.49
C LEU A 114 -3.88 23.48 33.51
N LYS A 115 -4.69 22.43 33.67
CA LYS A 115 -4.23 21.02 33.62
C LYS A 115 -3.68 20.63 32.25
N ARG A 116 -4.22 21.20 31.16
CA ARG A 116 -3.68 21.00 29.80
C ARG A 116 -2.31 21.64 29.64
N LEU A 117 -2.14 22.86 30.15
CA LEU A 117 -0.86 23.59 30.12
C LEU A 117 0.26 22.90 30.89
N SER A 118 -0.05 22.15 31.95
CA SER A 118 0.95 21.46 32.78
C SER A 118 1.43 20.10 32.24
N LYS A 119 0.96 19.64 31.06
CA LYS A 119 1.36 18.34 30.50
C LYS A 119 2.75 18.42 29.83
N PRO A 120 3.68 17.47 30.08
CA PRO A 120 4.96 17.42 29.37
C PRO A 120 4.74 17.11 27.87
N PHE A 121 5.56 17.67 26.99
CA PHE A 121 5.48 17.47 25.54
C PHE A 121 6.86 17.43 24.88
N LEU A 122 6.94 16.94 23.64
CA LEU A 122 8.19 16.78 22.89
C LEU A 122 8.47 18.01 21.99
N ASN A 123 9.71 18.51 22.01
CA ASN A 123 10.19 19.58 21.14
C ASN A 123 11.18 19.03 20.10
N TRP A 124 10.95 19.30 18.81
CA TRP A 124 11.90 19.03 17.73
C TRP A 124 11.92 20.19 16.73
N ALA A 125 13.04 20.33 16.01
CA ALA A 125 13.33 21.49 15.16
C ALA A 125 12.20 21.87 14.18
N GLY A 126 11.59 20.90 13.49
CA GLY A 126 10.48 21.16 12.56
C GLY A 126 9.18 21.69 13.19
N LYS A 127 8.99 21.58 14.51
CA LYS A 127 7.87 22.19 15.25
C LYS A 127 8.19 23.62 15.72
N ALA A 128 9.46 23.91 16.00
CA ALA A 128 9.91 25.25 16.38
C ALA A 128 9.87 26.23 15.19
N GLU A 129 10.01 25.72 13.97
CA GLU A 129 10.13 26.54 12.76
C GLU A 129 8.78 26.91 12.11
N ARG A 130 7.71 26.13 12.31
CA ARG A 130 6.41 26.33 11.63
C ARG A 130 5.24 25.91 12.54
N LEU A 131 4.13 26.65 12.52
CA LEU A 131 2.89 26.36 13.28
C LEU A 131 1.77 25.73 12.42
N SER A 132 1.97 25.70 11.12
CA SER A 132 1.06 25.12 10.14
C SER A 132 1.84 24.68 8.90
N PHE A 133 1.21 23.84 8.08
CA PHE A 133 1.75 23.44 6.79
C PHE A 133 0.61 23.35 5.76
N ASP A 134 0.94 23.71 4.53
CA ASP A 134 0.02 23.66 3.41
C ASP A 134 0.22 22.37 2.61
N VAL A 135 -0.87 21.65 2.36
CA VAL A 135 -0.86 20.47 1.51
C VAL A 135 -1.62 20.78 0.22
N PRO A 136 -1.00 20.60 -0.96
CA PRO A 136 -1.70 20.80 -2.22
C PRO A 136 -2.84 19.80 -2.37
N THR A 137 -3.97 20.26 -2.90
CA THR A 137 -5.15 19.42 -3.12
C THR A 137 -5.22 19.02 -4.59
N LEU A 138 -4.50 17.96 -4.95
CA LEU A 138 -4.42 17.47 -6.34
C LEU A 138 -5.48 16.40 -6.63
N PRO A 139 -6.16 16.44 -7.78
CA PRO A 139 -7.05 15.35 -8.19
C PRO A 139 -6.25 14.09 -8.56
N LEU A 140 -6.86 12.94 -8.30
CA LEU A 140 -6.36 11.64 -8.73
C LEU A 140 -6.97 11.27 -10.09
N PHE A 141 -6.14 10.78 -11.00
CA PHE A 141 -6.56 10.32 -12.32
C PHE A 141 -6.39 8.81 -12.44
N VAL A 142 -7.34 8.16 -13.12
CA VAL A 142 -7.26 6.72 -13.40
C VAL A 142 -6.39 6.50 -14.63
N HIS A 143 -5.30 5.75 -14.47
CA HIS A 143 -4.37 5.38 -15.54
C HIS A 143 -4.68 4.00 -16.10
N GLU A 144 -5.03 3.07 -15.22
CA GLU A 144 -5.19 1.66 -15.56
C GLU A 144 -6.37 1.02 -14.86
N ARG A 145 -7.02 0.09 -15.55
CA ARG A 145 -8.00 -0.84 -14.98
C ARG A 145 -7.54 -2.27 -15.18
N LEU A 146 -7.56 -3.04 -14.10
CA LEU A 146 -6.99 -4.38 -14.02
C LEU A 146 -7.98 -5.34 -13.34
N SER A 147 -8.11 -6.54 -13.88
CA SER A 147 -8.91 -7.62 -13.28
C SER A 147 -8.38 -8.98 -13.70
N THR A 148 -7.97 -9.80 -12.72
CA THR A 148 -7.51 -11.16 -12.99
C THR A 148 -8.60 -12.01 -13.64
N LYS A 149 -9.86 -11.84 -13.20
CA LYS A 149 -11.01 -12.55 -13.78
C LYS A 149 -11.17 -12.19 -15.26
N ALA A 150 -11.13 -10.91 -15.61
CA ALA A 150 -11.24 -10.46 -17.00
C ALA A 150 -10.09 -11.00 -17.88
N ILE A 151 -8.85 -10.97 -17.38
CA ILE A 151 -7.66 -11.47 -18.11
C ILE A 151 -7.78 -12.98 -18.39
N VAL A 152 -8.17 -13.76 -17.39
CA VAL A 152 -8.26 -15.23 -17.50
C VAL A 152 -9.45 -15.65 -18.36
N GLU A 153 -10.61 -14.99 -18.23
CA GLU A 153 -11.80 -15.30 -19.03
C GLU A 153 -11.65 -14.90 -20.51
N THR A 154 -10.93 -13.81 -20.81
CA THR A 154 -10.66 -13.39 -22.20
C THR A 154 -9.96 -14.48 -23.01
N LEU A 155 -9.11 -15.30 -22.37
CA LEU A 155 -8.35 -16.36 -23.03
C LEU A 155 -9.16 -17.64 -23.28
N VAL A 156 -10.20 -17.90 -22.47
CA VAL A 156 -11.12 -19.04 -22.66
C VAL A 156 -12.28 -18.67 -23.57
N GLY A 157 -12.69 -17.40 -23.52
CA GLY A 157 -13.87 -16.83 -24.14
C GLY A 157 -13.82 -16.56 -25.64
N HIS A 158 -12.93 -17.21 -26.42
CA HIS A 158 -12.98 -17.14 -27.90
C HIS A 158 -14.27 -17.72 -28.54
N LYS A 159 -15.35 -17.88 -27.77
CA LYS A 159 -16.62 -18.50 -28.20
C LYS A 159 -17.90 -17.67 -28.01
N THR A 160 -17.92 -16.46 -27.44
CA THR A 160 -19.23 -15.73 -27.31
C THR A 160 -19.15 -14.19 -27.32
N ASP A 161 -20.08 -13.60 -28.07
CA ASP A 161 -20.44 -12.18 -28.32
C ASP A 161 -20.69 -11.25 -27.10
N LYS A 162 -20.06 -11.46 -25.94
CA LYS A 162 -20.40 -10.69 -24.72
C LYS A 162 -19.32 -9.68 -24.30
N GLN A 163 -19.10 -8.67 -25.14
CA GLN A 163 -18.25 -7.52 -24.80
C GLN A 163 -18.75 -6.76 -23.56
N THR A 164 -20.06 -6.85 -23.24
CA THR A 164 -20.67 -6.21 -22.05
C THR A 164 -20.17 -6.79 -20.72
N ASP A 165 -19.88 -8.10 -20.65
CA ASP A 165 -19.45 -8.76 -19.41
C ASP A 165 -17.99 -8.39 -19.06
N PHE A 166 -17.14 -8.17 -20.07
CA PHE A 166 -15.72 -7.83 -19.89
C PHE A 166 -15.50 -6.50 -19.15
N TRP A 167 -16.22 -5.44 -19.57
CA TRP A 167 -16.10 -4.12 -18.95
C TRP A 167 -16.56 -4.13 -17.49
N GLU A 168 -17.64 -4.88 -17.18
CA GLU A 168 -18.10 -5.03 -15.81
C GLU A 168 -17.07 -5.76 -14.93
N MET A 169 -16.39 -6.78 -15.44
CA MET A 169 -15.33 -7.50 -14.72
C MET A 169 -14.10 -6.64 -14.44
N LEU A 170 -13.81 -5.63 -15.27
CA LEU A 170 -12.77 -4.63 -15.02
C LEU A 170 -13.20 -3.55 -14.02
N GLY A 171 -14.48 -3.53 -13.61
CA GLY A 171 -15.05 -2.41 -12.88
C GLY A 171 -15.06 -1.13 -13.71
N ASP A 172 -15.26 -1.25 -15.03
CA ASP A 172 -15.34 -0.11 -15.94
C ASP A 172 -16.80 0.25 -16.27
N PRO A 173 -17.30 1.39 -15.77
CA PRO A 173 -18.64 1.88 -16.03
C PRO A 173 -18.82 2.56 -17.41
N ARG A 174 -17.73 2.78 -18.16
CA ARG A 174 -17.70 3.44 -19.48
C ARG A 174 -18.37 4.82 -19.50
N HIS A 175 -18.01 5.67 -18.53
CA HIS A 175 -18.50 7.04 -18.47
C HIS A 175 -18.07 7.84 -19.70
N SER A 176 -18.96 8.70 -20.20
CA SER A 176 -18.63 9.61 -21.30
C SER A 176 -17.57 10.62 -20.88
N ILE A 177 -16.77 11.14 -21.82
CA ILE A 177 -15.74 12.16 -21.52
C ILE A 177 -16.37 13.40 -20.87
N ALA A 178 -17.56 13.79 -21.33
CA ALA A 178 -18.30 14.90 -20.74
C ALA A 178 -18.65 14.64 -19.27
N ASP A 179 -19.07 13.42 -18.93
CA ASP A 179 -19.31 13.03 -17.54
C ASP A 179 -18.00 13.00 -16.73
N GLN A 180 -16.93 12.42 -17.28
CA GLN A 180 -15.64 12.35 -16.59
C GLN A 180 -15.08 13.74 -16.24
N VAL A 181 -15.35 14.77 -17.06
CA VAL A 181 -14.90 16.14 -16.81
C VAL A 181 -15.87 16.91 -15.91
N LEU A 182 -17.17 16.88 -16.22
CA LEU A 182 -18.17 17.70 -15.56
C LEU A 182 -18.70 17.11 -14.26
N LYS A 183 -18.68 15.78 -14.13
CA LYS A 183 -19.32 15.02 -13.04
C LYS A 183 -18.34 14.29 -12.13
N ALA A 184 -17.04 14.32 -12.45
CA ALA A 184 -16.00 13.81 -11.57
C ALA A 184 -16.12 14.42 -10.16
N TYR A 185 -15.90 13.56 -9.16
CA TYR A 185 -16.00 13.80 -7.73
C TYR A 185 -17.40 14.20 -7.20
N GLU A 186 -18.44 14.12 -8.03
CA GLU A 186 -19.83 14.39 -7.63
C GLU A 186 -20.72 13.16 -7.73
N TYR A 187 -20.52 12.34 -8.77
CA TYR A 187 -21.35 11.17 -9.01
C TYR A 187 -20.79 9.93 -8.32
N PRO A 188 -21.61 9.15 -7.60
CA PRO A 188 -21.18 7.89 -7.02
C PRO A 188 -21.02 6.82 -8.11
N ASP A 189 -20.00 5.99 -7.94
CA ASP A 189 -19.61 4.89 -8.81
C ASP A 189 -19.32 3.63 -7.97
N LYS A 190 -19.23 2.46 -8.61
CA LYS A 190 -18.94 1.18 -7.92
C LYS A 190 -17.56 1.21 -7.28
N TRP A 191 -17.42 0.53 -6.13
CA TRP A 191 -16.12 0.37 -5.49
C TRP A 191 -15.15 -0.49 -6.33
N VAL A 192 -13.91 -0.03 -6.43
CA VAL A 192 -12.75 -0.76 -6.97
C VAL A 192 -11.56 -0.52 -6.05
N ASN A 193 -10.71 -1.54 -5.87
CA ASN A 193 -9.51 -1.43 -5.05
C ASN A 193 -8.41 -0.61 -5.75
N ARG A 194 -7.48 0.00 -5.00
CA ARG A 194 -6.67 1.11 -5.54
C ARG A 194 -5.19 1.01 -5.21
N LEU A 195 -4.38 1.07 -6.26
CA LEU A 195 -2.94 1.29 -6.24
C LEU A 195 -2.67 2.75 -6.67
N ILE A 196 -2.11 3.57 -5.79
CA ILE A 196 -1.89 5.00 -6.07
C ILE A 196 -0.39 5.32 -6.09
N LEU A 197 0.09 5.87 -7.20
CA LEU A 197 1.42 6.43 -7.35
C LEU A 197 1.40 7.92 -6.96
N GLY A 198 2.15 8.28 -5.92
CA GLY A 198 2.33 9.66 -5.50
C GLY A 198 2.74 9.78 -4.03
N ASP A 199 3.05 11.02 -3.61
CA ASP A 199 3.35 11.30 -2.21
C ASP A 199 2.13 11.06 -1.33
N SER A 200 2.29 10.22 -0.30
CA SER A 200 1.16 9.81 0.54
C SER A 200 0.49 10.96 1.31
N LEU A 201 1.20 12.05 1.62
CA LEU A 201 0.59 13.23 2.23
C LEU A 201 -0.38 13.89 1.24
N VAL A 202 0.05 14.11 0.01
CA VAL A 202 -0.76 14.73 -1.05
C VAL A 202 -1.93 13.83 -1.45
N VAL A 203 -1.69 12.52 -1.57
CA VAL A 203 -2.74 11.55 -1.90
C VAL A 203 -3.79 11.51 -0.78
N MET A 204 -3.40 11.38 0.49
CA MET A 204 -4.37 11.40 1.60
C MET A 204 -5.16 12.70 1.65
N ASN A 205 -4.55 13.83 1.31
CA ASN A 205 -5.25 15.10 1.21
C ASN A 205 -6.31 15.09 0.08
N SER A 206 -6.00 14.46 -1.04
CA SER A 206 -6.97 14.21 -2.11
C SER A 206 -8.11 13.30 -1.66
N LEU A 207 -7.81 12.20 -0.95
CA LEU A 207 -8.82 11.28 -0.39
C LEU A 207 -9.78 12.01 0.56
N LEU A 208 -9.27 12.94 1.38
CA LEU A 208 -10.08 13.75 2.28
C LEU A 208 -10.98 14.73 1.53
N HIS A 209 -10.40 15.56 0.65
CA HIS A 209 -11.12 16.70 0.10
C HIS A 209 -11.86 16.40 -1.19
N TYR A 210 -11.25 15.69 -2.14
CA TYR A 210 -11.92 15.33 -3.39
C TYR A 210 -12.88 14.17 -3.19
N GLU A 211 -12.42 13.11 -2.52
CA GLU A 211 -13.20 11.87 -2.41
C GLU A 211 -14.09 11.78 -1.17
N ARG A 212 -13.94 12.72 -0.23
CA ARG A 212 -14.74 12.78 1.00
C ARG A 212 -14.63 11.51 1.85
N LEU A 213 -13.46 10.86 1.84
CA LEU A 213 -13.18 9.65 2.63
C LEU A 213 -12.85 9.94 4.10
N GLY A 214 -12.94 11.20 4.54
CA GLY A 214 -12.83 11.56 5.95
C GLY A 214 -13.83 10.76 6.80
N GLY A 215 -13.33 10.14 7.87
CA GLY A 215 -14.16 9.34 8.76
C GLY A 215 -14.57 7.95 8.24
N GLN A 216 -14.01 7.45 7.13
CA GLN A 216 -14.45 6.21 6.48
C GLN A 216 -13.45 5.05 6.53
N VAL A 217 -12.17 5.31 6.81
CA VAL A 217 -11.13 4.28 6.88
C VAL A 217 -11.21 3.58 8.24
N GLN A 218 -11.30 2.25 8.26
CA GLN A 218 -11.38 1.52 9.52
C GLN A 218 -10.00 1.20 10.10
N THR A 219 -9.04 0.83 9.25
CA THR A 219 -7.68 0.49 9.70
C THR A 219 -6.64 1.09 8.77
N ILE A 220 -5.63 1.73 9.36
CA ILE A 220 -4.44 2.22 8.67
C ILE A 220 -3.24 1.41 9.14
N TYR A 221 -2.47 0.86 8.21
CA TYR A 221 -1.21 0.18 8.51
C TYR A 221 -0.07 0.95 7.86
N ILE A 222 0.93 1.37 8.65
CA ILE A 222 2.07 2.15 8.17
C ILE A 222 3.34 1.39 8.53
N ASP A 223 4.15 1.03 7.53
CA ASP A 223 5.50 0.49 7.70
C ASP A 223 6.50 1.51 7.13
N PRO A 224 6.73 2.62 7.85
CA PRO A 224 7.57 3.70 7.36
C PRO A 224 9.05 3.28 7.43
N PRO A 225 9.95 3.98 6.72
CA PRO A 225 11.37 3.79 6.92
C PRO A 225 11.79 4.14 8.36
N TYR A 226 12.51 3.28 9.07
CA TYR A 226 12.75 3.39 10.53
C TYR A 226 13.65 4.55 10.99
N GLY A 227 13.97 5.51 10.12
CA GLY A 227 14.74 6.70 10.45
C GLY A 227 16.20 6.49 10.89
N VAL A 228 16.77 5.33 10.58
CA VAL A 228 18.20 5.01 10.79
C VAL A 228 19.07 5.66 9.71
N LYS A 229 20.39 5.82 9.91
CA LYS A 229 21.32 6.28 8.85
C LYS A 229 21.22 5.32 7.64
N PHE A 230 20.44 5.73 6.63
CA PHE A 230 20.11 4.90 5.48
C PHE A 230 21.31 4.79 4.55
N GLY A 231 22.06 3.69 4.69
CA GLY A 231 22.91 3.15 3.63
C GLY A 231 22.40 1.77 3.22
N SER A 232 21.82 1.67 2.02
CA SER A 232 21.77 0.46 1.16
C SER A 232 20.72 -0.68 1.32
N ASN A 233 19.46 -0.44 1.71
CA ASN A 233 18.43 -1.51 1.69
C ASN A 233 17.32 -1.32 0.64
N PHE A 234 17.55 -0.54 -0.42
CA PHE A 234 16.55 -0.29 -1.47
C PHE A 234 16.74 -1.22 -2.64
N GLN A 235 15.64 -1.70 -3.23
CA GLN A 235 15.66 -2.47 -4.46
C GLN A 235 15.61 -1.52 -5.67
N PRO A 236 16.73 -1.23 -6.36
CA PRO A 236 16.73 -0.32 -7.51
C PRO A 236 16.05 -0.92 -8.75
N PHE A 237 15.86 -2.24 -8.77
CA PHE A 237 15.26 -2.95 -9.90
C PHE A 237 14.22 -3.94 -9.40
N VAL A 238 13.09 -4.08 -10.10
CA VAL A 238 11.98 -5.03 -9.84
C VAL A 238 12.49 -6.46 -9.58
N ARG A 239 13.66 -6.82 -10.12
CA ARG A 239 14.22 -8.19 -10.08
C ARG A 239 15.55 -8.37 -9.34
N LYS A 240 16.21 -7.32 -8.84
CA LYS A 240 17.49 -7.43 -8.12
C LYS A 240 17.28 -7.30 -6.62
N ARG A 241 17.01 -8.42 -5.94
CA ARG A 241 16.74 -8.47 -4.50
C ARG A 241 17.99 -8.32 -3.63
N ASP A 242 19.14 -8.82 -4.07
CA ASP A 242 20.36 -8.81 -3.27
C ASP A 242 21.12 -7.51 -3.54
N VAL A 243 21.12 -6.62 -2.54
CA VAL A 243 21.74 -5.29 -2.59
C VAL A 243 22.84 -5.27 -1.53
N SER A 244 24.10 -5.11 -1.95
CA SER A 244 25.25 -5.06 -1.04
C SER A 244 25.60 -3.62 -0.68
N HIS A 245 26.09 -3.41 0.55
CA HIS A 245 26.57 -2.11 1.01
C HIS A 245 27.67 -1.54 0.09
N GLY A 246 27.46 -0.34 -0.45
CA GLY A 246 28.53 0.52 -0.95
C GLY A 246 28.76 0.59 -2.46
N ASP A 247 27.88 0.02 -3.30
CA ASP A 247 28.01 0.17 -4.75
C ASP A 247 27.16 1.34 -5.27
N ASP A 248 27.80 2.38 -5.81
CA ASP A 248 27.18 3.62 -6.32
C ASP A 248 26.13 3.34 -7.43
N GLY A 249 26.14 2.14 -8.02
CA GLY A 249 25.19 1.67 -9.04
C GLY A 249 23.83 1.19 -8.52
N ASP A 250 23.68 0.97 -7.20
CA ASP A 250 22.46 0.44 -6.57
C ASP A 250 21.58 1.50 -5.88
N LEU A 251 21.94 2.79 -5.98
CA LEU A 251 21.09 3.90 -5.50
C LEU A 251 19.87 4.10 -6.41
N THR A 252 18.67 4.07 -5.82
CA THR A 252 17.42 4.42 -6.51
C THR A 252 17.43 5.88 -6.97
N ARG A 253 17.03 6.08 -8.23
CA ARG A 253 17.14 7.35 -8.97
C ARG A 253 15.82 8.14 -9.05
N GLU A 254 14.77 7.70 -8.34
CA GLU A 254 13.46 8.35 -8.34
C GLU A 254 13.45 9.59 -7.41
N PRO A 255 13.15 10.80 -7.89
CA PRO A 255 13.24 12.06 -7.15
C PRO A 255 12.27 12.15 -5.98
N GLU A 256 11.11 11.51 -6.05
CA GLU A 256 10.14 11.49 -4.95
C GLU A 256 10.64 10.61 -3.82
N MET A 257 11.30 9.49 -4.16
CA MET A 257 12.08 8.72 -3.19
C MET A 257 13.29 9.51 -2.70
N VAL A 258 14.02 10.18 -3.58
CA VAL A 258 15.13 11.04 -3.20
C VAL A 258 14.61 12.25 -2.40
N LYS A 259 13.36 12.71 -2.52
CA LYS A 259 12.81 13.76 -1.64
C LYS A 259 12.33 13.18 -0.31
N ALA A 260 11.65 12.04 -0.33
CA ALA A 260 11.18 11.34 0.86
C ALA A 260 12.33 10.77 1.72
N TYR A 261 13.51 10.56 1.13
CA TYR A 261 14.67 9.93 1.78
C TYR A 261 15.98 10.71 1.72
N ARG A 262 16.20 11.57 0.70
CA ARG A 262 17.39 12.45 0.53
C ARG A 262 17.13 13.89 1.00
N ASP A 263 15.90 14.24 1.40
CA ASP A 263 15.72 14.90 2.72
C ASP A 263 16.14 13.92 3.83
N THR A 264 17.32 13.32 3.66
CA THR A 264 18.20 12.96 4.74
C THR A 264 18.46 14.27 5.46
N TRP A 265 17.53 14.63 6.34
CA TRP A 265 17.93 14.82 7.71
C TRP A 265 19.04 15.87 7.84
N GLU A 266 18.89 17.08 7.27
CA GLU A 266 19.72 18.22 7.72
C GLU A 266 19.71 18.27 9.27
N LEU A 267 18.56 17.88 9.83
CA LEU A 267 18.28 17.69 11.24
C LEU A 267 17.84 16.24 11.53
N GLY A 268 18.66 15.21 11.28
CA GLY A 268 18.39 13.77 11.61
C GLY A 268 17.47 13.51 12.80
N LEU A 269 16.68 12.45 12.83
CA LEU A 269 15.53 12.28 13.75
C LEU A 269 14.44 13.38 13.76
N HIS A 270 14.72 14.67 13.60
CA HIS A 270 13.69 15.72 13.57
C HIS A 270 12.91 15.81 12.24
N SER A 271 13.57 15.65 11.09
CA SER A 271 12.90 15.71 9.77
C SER A 271 11.84 14.62 9.57
N TYR A 272 12.12 13.37 9.95
CA TYR A 272 11.14 12.29 9.90
C TYR A 272 10.11 12.24 11.02
N LEU A 273 10.37 12.78 12.21
CA LEU A 273 9.25 13.02 13.13
C LEU A 273 8.26 14.02 12.52
N THR A 274 8.75 15.03 11.80
CA THR A 274 7.91 15.97 11.02
C THR A 274 7.18 15.24 9.89
N TYR A 275 7.90 14.47 9.05
CA TYR A 275 7.33 13.64 7.98
C TYR A 275 6.20 12.73 8.47
N MET A 276 6.41 12.04 9.60
CA MET A 276 5.46 11.11 10.18
C MET A 276 4.27 11.87 10.78
N ARG A 277 4.50 12.95 11.53
CA ARG A 277 3.44 13.74 12.14
C ARG A 277 2.44 14.25 11.09
N ASP A 278 2.94 14.85 10.02
CA ASP A 278 2.09 15.49 9.01
C ASP A 278 1.19 14.44 8.34
N ARG A 279 1.71 13.24 8.10
CA ARG A 279 0.93 12.10 7.59
C ARG A 279 -0.05 11.53 8.61
N LEU A 280 0.36 11.43 9.88
CA LEU A 280 -0.48 10.94 10.97
C LEU A 280 -1.68 11.86 11.22
N LEU A 281 -1.53 13.19 11.03
CA LEU A 281 -2.64 14.15 11.11
C LEU A 281 -3.72 13.84 10.07
N LEU A 282 -3.34 13.66 8.80
CA LEU A 282 -4.30 13.32 7.74
C LEU A 282 -4.86 11.89 7.93
N ALA A 283 -4.04 10.95 8.41
CA ALA A 283 -4.48 9.60 8.74
C ALA A 283 -5.58 9.62 9.82
N ARG A 284 -5.44 10.44 10.86
CA ARG A 284 -6.47 10.61 11.91
C ARG A 284 -7.79 11.13 11.35
N GLU A 285 -7.76 12.06 10.40
CA GLU A 285 -8.98 12.58 9.75
C GLU A 285 -9.68 11.51 8.90
N LEU A 286 -8.92 10.65 8.22
CA LEU A 286 -9.45 9.56 7.41
C LEU A 286 -10.12 8.46 8.24
N LEU A 287 -9.67 8.23 9.49
CA LEU A 287 -10.18 7.16 10.33
C LEU A 287 -11.65 7.35 10.77
N THR A 288 -12.41 6.26 10.80
CA THR A 288 -13.71 6.18 11.50
C THR A 288 -13.50 6.42 13.00
N PRO A 289 -14.54 6.82 13.77
CA PRO A 289 -14.41 6.94 15.23
C PRO A 289 -13.92 5.66 15.90
N SER A 290 -14.33 4.49 15.41
CA SER A 290 -13.87 3.18 15.88
C SER A 290 -12.56 2.71 15.23
N GLY A 291 -11.94 3.56 14.41
CA GLY A 291 -10.82 3.22 13.55
C GLY A 291 -9.51 3.10 14.30
N SER A 292 -8.57 2.33 13.73
CA SER A 292 -7.25 2.09 14.32
C SER A 292 -6.12 2.40 13.35
N VAL A 293 -5.01 2.90 13.87
CA VAL A 293 -3.74 3.03 13.14
C VAL A 293 -2.68 2.15 13.81
N PHE A 294 -1.93 1.44 12.97
CA PHE A 294 -0.75 0.68 13.36
C PHE A 294 0.47 1.27 12.67
N VAL A 295 1.52 1.55 13.45
CA VAL A 295 2.81 1.98 12.89
C VAL A 295 3.90 1.01 13.34
N GLN A 296 4.58 0.40 12.36
CA GLN A 296 5.69 -0.51 12.60
C GLN A 296 7.01 0.25 12.72
N ILE A 297 7.83 -0.09 13.71
CA ILE A 297 9.11 0.57 13.95
C ILE A 297 10.08 -0.32 14.74
N SER A 298 11.39 -0.06 14.58
CA SER A 298 12.44 -0.68 15.41
C SER A 298 12.53 -0.06 16.81
N ASP A 299 13.38 -0.65 17.65
CA ASP A 299 13.68 -0.19 19.01
C ASP A 299 14.29 1.22 19.06
N GLU A 300 15.00 1.64 18.01
CA GLU A 300 15.77 2.89 17.98
C GLU A 300 14.90 4.14 18.17
N ASN A 301 13.78 4.23 17.45
CA ASN A 301 12.95 5.44 17.38
C ASN A 301 11.52 5.25 17.89
N VAL A 302 11.19 4.09 18.48
CA VAL A 302 9.83 3.76 18.96
C VAL A 302 9.29 4.78 19.97
N HIS A 303 10.14 5.27 20.88
CA HIS A 303 9.74 6.20 21.93
C HIS A 303 9.47 7.61 21.39
N CYS A 304 10.26 8.06 20.42
CA CYS A 304 10.05 9.33 19.73
C CYS A 304 8.77 9.30 18.90
N LEU A 305 8.59 8.26 18.09
CA LEU A 305 7.37 8.11 17.28
C LEU A 305 6.12 7.98 18.15
N ARG A 306 6.20 7.25 19.25
CA ARG A 306 5.14 7.13 20.25
C ARG A 306 4.67 8.51 20.75
N GLN A 307 5.60 9.41 21.05
CA GLN A 307 5.26 10.77 21.48
C GLN A 307 4.60 11.59 20.37
N VAL A 308 5.00 11.43 19.11
CA VAL A 308 4.30 12.05 17.96
C VAL A 308 2.87 11.55 17.86
N MET A 309 2.66 10.24 18.04
CA MET A 309 1.32 9.66 18.01
C MET A 309 0.47 10.11 19.20
N ASP A 310 1.06 10.25 20.41
CA ASP A 310 0.37 10.83 21.57
C ASP A 310 -0.07 12.29 21.30
N GLU A 311 0.74 13.08 20.59
CA GLU A 311 0.38 14.45 20.19
C GLU A 311 -0.77 14.46 19.15
N VAL A 312 -0.69 13.61 18.13
CA VAL A 312 -1.68 13.60 17.05
C VAL A 312 -3.00 12.98 17.47
N PHE A 313 -2.97 11.86 18.18
CA PHE A 313 -4.16 11.08 18.54
C PHE A 313 -4.65 11.35 19.96
N GLY A 314 -3.81 11.88 20.85
CA GLY A 314 -4.07 11.94 22.28
C GLY A 314 -3.53 10.70 23.00
N SER A 315 -2.88 10.91 24.14
CA SER A 315 -2.28 9.83 24.95
C SER A 315 -3.30 8.81 25.47
N GLU A 316 -4.53 9.26 25.70
CA GLU A 316 -5.67 8.45 26.10
C GLU A 316 -6.13 7.50 25.00
N ASN A 317 -5.79 7.80 23.74
CA ASN A 317 -6.17 6.99 22.59
C ASN A 317 -5.15 5.89 22.24
N PHE A 318 -4.13 5.73 23.06
CA PHE A 318 -3.17 4.65 22.93
C PHE A 318 -3.80 3.31 23.35
N ALA A 319 -3.82 2.36 22.42
CA ALA A 319 -4.44 1.06 22.64
C ALA A 319 -3.41 -0.02 23.03
N GLY A 320 -2.16 0.08 22.56
CA GLY A 320 -1.12 -0.86 22.97
C GLY A 320 0.17 -0.79 22.17
N GLN A 321 1.24 -1.34 22.75
CA GLN A 321 2.51 -1.57 22.07
C GLN A 321 2.71 -3.08 21.96
N ILE A 322 2.81 -3.55 20.72
CA ILE A 322 2.91 -4.97 20.40
C ILE A 322 4.35 -5.27 20.02
N VAL A 323 4.92 -6.30 20.64
CA VAL A 323 6.27 -6.80 20.38
C VAL A 323 6.19 -7.89 19.32
N VAL A 324 6.95 -7.73 18.24
CA VAL A 324 7.02 -8.66 17.11
C VAL A 324 8.41 -9.27 17.07
N GLN A 325 8.54 -10.58 17.21
CA GLN A 325 9.83 -11.24 17.19
C GLN A 325 10.48 -11.25 15.80
N LYS A 326 11.76 -10.88 15.73
CA LYS A 326 12.60 -10.95 14.52
C LYS A 326 13.30 -12.29 14.37
N THR A 327 13.70 -12.60 13.14
CA THR A 327 14.55 -13.76 12.83
C THR A 327 16.00 -13.50 13.27
N GLY A 328 16.29 -13.69 14.56
CA GLY A 328 17.64 -13.70 15.14
C GLY A 328 18.31 -12.32 15.31
N GLY A 329 19.25 -12.24 16.26
CA GLY A 329 20.08 -11.04 16.46
C GLY A 329 21.45 -11.21 15.81
N LEU A 330 21.70 -10.46 14.73
CA LEU A 330 22.99 -10.41 14.04
C LEU A 330 23.89 -9.34 14.66
N GLY A 331 25.15 -9.70 14.92
CA GLY A 331 26.29 -8.77 14.83
C GLY A 331 26.55 -7.77 15.96
N THR A 332 25.84 -7.80 17.11
CA THR A 332 26.17 -6.91 18.24
C THR A 332 27.11 -7.58 19.25
N SER A 333 28.09 -6.82 19.77
CA SER A 333 28.99 -7.27 20.84
C SER A 333 28.33 -7.34 22.23
N GLY A 334 27.07 -6.91 22.35
CA GLY A 334 26.24 -6.93 23.56
C GLY A 334 24.89 -7.65 23.39
N LEU A 335 23.88 -7.27 24.18
CA LEU A 335 22.54 -7.87 24.13
C LEU A 335 21.94 -7.74 22.73
N LYS A 336 21.50 -8.86 22.19
CA LYS A 336 20.96 -8.95 20.84
C LYS A 336 19.52 -8.42 20.80
N ALA A 337 19.27 -7.40 20.00
CA ALA A 337 17.92 -6.95 19.68
C ALA A 337 17.22 -8.00 18.80
N VAL A 338 16.12 -8.55 19.28
CA VAL A 338 15.37 -9.64 18.61
C VAL A 338 13.90 -9.28 18.36
N ALA A 339 13.53 -8.00 18.46
CA ALA A 339 12.15 -7.57 18.28
C ALA A 339 12.04 -6.28 17.44
N ASP A 340 10.93 -6.15 16.72
CA ASP A 340 10.33 -4.90 16.25
C ASP A 340 9.08 -4.60 17.09
N TYR A 341 8.56 -3.39 16.96
CA TYR A 341 7.37 -2.93 17.67
C TYR A 341 6.31 -2.44 16.70
N LEU A 342 5.05 -2.66 17.06
CA LEU A 342 3.90 -2.00 16.47
C LEU A 342 3.26 -1.11 17.52
N LEU A 343 3.12 0.17 17.19
CA LEU A 343 2.36 1.13 17.98
C LEU A 343 0.92 1.13 17.49
N TRP A 344 -0.02 0.82 18.38
CA TRP A 344 -1.46 0.81 18.07
C TRP A 344 -2.17 1.97 18.77
N TYR A 345 -2.81 2.81 17.96
CA TYR A 345 -3.70 3.89 18.42
C TYR A 345 -5.09 3.73 17.83
N ALA A 346 -6.10 4.10 18.62
CA ALA A 346 -7.45 4.32 18.15
C ALA A 346 -7.66 5.78 17.77
N LYS A 347 -8.67 6.09 16.95
CA LYS A 347 -9.16 7.47 16.82
C LYS A 347 -9.88 7.93 18.10
N ASP A 348 -10.69 7.02 18.66
CA ASP A 348 -11.39 7.15 19.94
C ASP A 348 -11.31 5.80 20.64
N HIS A 349 -10.57 5.73 21.74
CA HIS A 349 -10.30 4.50 22.46
C HIS A 349 -11.56 3.88 23.07
N ASP A 350 -12.53 4.67 23.51
CA ASP A 350 -13.77 4.15 24.10
C ASP A 350 -14.66 3.48 23.05
N ARG A 351 -14.44 3.79 21.77
CA ARG A 351 -15.20 3.26 20.62
C ARG A 351 -14.39 2.30 19.76
N VAL A 352 -13.18 1.94 20.19
CA VAL A 352 -12.25 1.15 19.38
C VAL A 352 -12.87 -0.19 18.98
N LYS A 353 -12.79 -0.52 17.69
CA LYS A 353 -13.16 -1.84 17.20
C LYS A 353 -12.01 -2.81 17.53
N TYR A 354 -12.26 -3.76 18.42
CA TYR A 354 -11.29 -4.80 18.79
C TYR A 354 -11.92 -6.19 18.78
N ARG A 355 -11.22 -7.15 18.17
CA ARG A 355 -11.52 -8.58 18.21
C ARG A 355 -10.33 -9.30 18.83
N GLN A 356 -10.60 -10.03 19.90
CA GLN A 356 -9.61 -10.91 20.50
C GLN A 356 -9.24 -12.00 19.50
N LEU A 357 -7.97 -12.03 19.10
CA LEU A 357 -7.45 -13.11 18.27
C LEU A 357 -6.99 -14.25 19.15
N PHE A 358 -7.04 -15.47 18.60
CA PHE A 358 -6.60 -16.66 19.29
C PHE A 358 -5.56 -17.42 18.48
N GLY A 359 -4.48 -17.82 19.14
CA GLY A 359 -3.53 -18.80 18.64
C GLY A 359 -3.98 -20.22 18.92
N SER A 360 -3.33 -21.18 18.26
CA SER A 360 -3.55 -22.60 18.57
C SER A 360 -2.81 -23.00 19.84
N LYS A 361 -3.51 -23.64 20.78
CA LYS A 361 -2.89 -24.18 21.99
C LYS A 361 -2.46 -25.63 21.73
N ARG A 362 -1.16 -25.92 21.82
CA ARG A 362 -0.58 -27.26 21.58
C ARG A 362 0.30 -27.70 22.73
N LEU A 363 0.35 -29.00 22.99
CA LEU A 363 1.24 -29.58 23.99
C LEU A 363 2.71 -29.25 23.71
N GLY A 364 3.49 -29.09 24.77
CA GLY A 364 4.94 -28.84 24.69
C GLY A 364 5.35 -27.44 24.21
N ILE A 365 4.43 -26.61 23.72
CA ILE A 365 4.72 -25.25 23.25
C ILE A 365 4.37 -24.23 24.33
N GLY A 366 5.33 -23.35 24.66
CA GLY A 366 5.19 -22.21 25.58
C GLY A 366 4.98 -22.59 27.06
N GLU A 367 5.80 -22.04 27.97
CA GLU A 367 5.68 -22.27 29.43
C GLU A 367 4.31 -21.88 30.02
N SER A 368 3.52 -21.10 29.29
CA SER A 368 2.23 -20.56 29.70
C SER A 368 1.03 -21.11 28.91
N THR A 369 1.21 -21.71 27.73
CA THR A 369 0.11 -22.04 26.82
C THR A 369 -0.20 -23.54 26.79
N GLY A 370 0.81 -24.39 26.56
CA GLY A 370 0.65 -25.85 26.50
C GLY A 370 1.58 -26.66 27.38
N ALA A 371 2.75 -26.12 27.76
CA ALA A 371 3.74 -26.86 28.55
C ALA A 371 3.26 -27.23 29.97
N ARG A 372 2.25 -26.54 30.50
CA ARG A 372 1.65 -26.85 31.83
C ARG A 372 0.74 -28.07 31.82
N TYR A 373 0.33 -28.55 30.66
CA TYR A 373 -0.54 -29.72 30.50
C TYR A 373 0.28 -31.00 30.52
N ASP A 374 0.87 -31.29 31.68
CA ASP A 374 1.88 -32.32 31.85
C ASP A 374 1.35 -33.66 32.40
N GLN A 375 0.03 -33.75 32.66
CA GLN A 375 -0.64 -34.97 33.09
C GLN A 375 -1.47 -35.56 31.96
N LEU A 376 -1.53 -36.89 31.90
CA LEU A 376 -2.30 -37.66 30.94
C LEU A 376 -3.36 -38.51 31.66
N LEU A 377 -4.58 -38.50 31.11
CA LEU A 377 -5.69 -39.35 31.51
C LEU A 377 -5.96 -40.38 30.42
N SER A 378 -6.07 -41.66 30.81
CA SER A 378 -6.38 -42.75 29.88
C SER A 378 -7.81 -42.67 29.32
N PRO A 379 -8.08 -43.29 28.15
CA PRO A 379 -9.41 -43.28 27.55
C PRO A 379 -10.53 -43.84 28.44
N ASP A 380 -10.20 -44.78 29.33
CA ASP A 380 -11.13 -45.38 30.30
C ASP A 380 -11.27 -44.56 31.59
N GLY A 381 -10.54 -43.45 31.73
CA GLY A 381 -10.59 -42.53 32.86
C GLY A 381 -9.98 -43.08 34.16
N LYS A 382 -9.37 -44.27 34.14
CA LYS A 382 -8.88 -44.95 35.35
C LYS A 382 -7.42 -44.67 35.66
N VAL A 383 -6.60 -44.42 34.64
CA VAL A 383 -5.16 -44.22 34.79
C VAL A 383 -4.82 -42.75 34.59
N VAL A 384 -4.18 -42.18 35.60
CA VAL A 384 -3.59 -40.84 35.55
C VAL A 384 -2.09 -40.99 35.74
N ARG A 385 -1.30 -40.41 34.83
CA ARG A 385 0.16 -40.39 34.94
C ARG A 385 0.73 -39.08 34.39
N PRO A 386 1.91 -38.64 34.83
CA PRO A 386 2.64 -37.59 34.14
C PRO A 386 3.09 -38.05 32.74
N MET A 387 3.28 -37.08 31.84
CA MET A 387 3.97 -37.30 30.56
C MET A 387 5.44 -37.67 30.77
N THR A 388 5.98 -38.53 29.91
CA THR A 388 7.43 -38.78 29.87
C THR A 388 8.17 -37.63 29.19
N ASP A 389 9.50 -37.57 29.34
CA ASP A 389 10.31 -36.53 28.71
C ASP A 389 10.28 -36.63 27.17
N GLU A 390 10.14 -37.84 26.63
CA GLU A 390 9.92 -38.06 25.20
C GLU A 390 8.57 -37.52 24.73
N GLU A 391 7.48 -37.79 25.46
CA GLU A 391 6.13 -37.29 25.13
C GLU A 391 6.02 -35.75 25.28
N ARG A 392 6.83 -35.15 26.17
CA ARG A 392 6.93 -33.69 26.30
C ARG A 392 7.68 -33.05 25.15
N SER A 393 8.69 -33.74 24.64
CA SER A 393 9.54 -33.27 23.53
C SER A 393 8.89 -33.52 22.16
N ASP A 394 8.11 -34.60 22.04
CA ASP A 394 7.31 -34.94 20.86
C ASP A 394 5.83 -35.10 21.23
N PRO A 395 5.04 -34.01 21.14
CA PRO A 395 3.61 -34.01 21.39
C PRO A 395 2.78 -35.01 20.57
N ASP A 396 3.24 -35.38 19.38
CA ASP A 396 2.56 -36.37 18.53
C ASP A 396 2.79 -37.82 19.01
N GLY A 397 3.71 -38.02 19.96
CA GLY A 397 3.99 -39.29 20.61
C GLY A 397 2.95 -39.70 21.67
N VAL A 398 2.01 -38.83 22.03
CA VAL A 398 0.95 -39.16 23.00
C VAL A 398 0.01 -40.23 22.41
N PRO A 399 -0.23 -41.36 23.10
CA PRO A 399 -1.06 -42.43 22.56
C PRO A 399 -2.50 -41.98 22.29
N GLN A 400 -3.09 -42.49 21.20
CA GLN A 400 -4.43 -42.07 20.75
C GLN A 400 -5.51 -42.30 21.83
N GLY A 401 -6.35 -41.28 22.05
CA GLY A 401 -7.44 -41.30 23.02
C GLY A 401 -7.05 -40.88 24.44
N TRP A 402 -5.77 -40.68 24.73
CA TRP A 402 -5.33 -40.07 25.99
C TRP A 402 -5.58 -38.56 25.96
N ARG A 403 -5.98 -38.01 27.11
CA ARG A 403 -6.31 -36.58 27.25
C ARG A 403 -5.33 -35.91 28.18
N ALA A 404 -4.70 -34.83 27.70
CA ALA A 404 -3.78 -34.04 28.51
C ALA A 404 -4.51 -33.01 29.38
N PHE A 405 -4.07 -32.86 30.62
CA PHE A 405 -4.63 -31.90 31.57
C PHE A 405 -3.56 -31.28 32.47
N GLN A 406 -3.92 -30.15 33.08
CA GLN A 406 -3.17 -29.52 34.17
C GLN A 406 -4.02 -29.41 35.43
N LEU A 407 -3.37 -29.29 36.58
CA LEU A 407 -4.04 -29.09 37.88
C LEU A 407 -4.13 -27.59 38.21
N ASP A 408 -5.34 -27.03 38.17
CA ASP A 408 -5.63 -25.64 38.52
C ASP A 408 -6.22 -25.52 39.94
N ASN A 409 -6.24 -24.31 40.49
CA ASN A 409 -6.79 -24.00 41.80
C ASN A 409 -8.33 -24.13 41.79
N LEU A 410 -8.89 -24.89 42.74
CA LEU A 410 -10.32 -24.94 43.05
C LEU A 410 -10.77 -23.86 44.03
N THR A 411 -9.84 -23.11 44.60
CA THR A 411 -10.07 -22.08 45.62
C THR A 411 -9.77 -20.69 45.07
N SER A 412 -10.38 -19.67 45.67
CA SER A 412 -10.11 -18.25 45.40
C SER A 412 -9.80 -17.52 46.70
N GLY A 413 -8.98 -16.47 46.62
CA GLY A 413 -8.50 -15.68 47.77
C GLY A 413 -9.54 -14.69 48.29
N ALA A 414 -10.71 -15.18 48.71
CA ALA A 414 -11.73 -14.38 49.35
C ALA A 414 -12.55 -15.25 50.31
N PHE A 415 -12.95 -14.72 51.46
CA PHE A 415 -13.92 -15.40 52.33
C PHE A 415 -15.33 -15.16 51.83
N ARG A 416 -16.10 -16.24 51.67
CA ARG A 416 -17.54 -16.19 51.36
C ARG A 416 -18.24 -17.25 52.18
N GLU A 417 -19.26 -16.87 52.93
CA GLU A 417 -19.95 -17.74 53.89
C GLU A 417 -20.50 -19.01 53.23
N ASN A 418 -21.05 -18.88 52.01
CA ASN A 418 -21.66 -20.00 51.28
C ASN A 418 -20.67 -20.94 50.56
N THR A 419 -19.39 -20.57 50.44
CA THR A 419 -18.38 -21.37 49.73
C THR A 419 -17.13 -21.65 50.55
N THR A 420 -17.10 -21.24 51.82
CA THR A 420 -16.04 -21.57 52.78
C THR A 420 -16.52 -22.69 53.71
N VAL A 421 -16.75 -23.86 53.11
CA VAL A 421 -17.37 -25.01 53.79
C VAL A 421 -16.53 -26.27 53.63
N ASN A 422 -16.69 -27.20 54.59
CA ASN A 422 -16.11 -28.53 54.51
C ASN A 422 -16.75 -29.32 53.36
N TYR A 423 -15.94 -29.88 52.48
CA TYR A 423 -16.39 -30.72 51.37
C TYR A 423 -15.85 -32.14 51.51
N LYS A 424 -16.73 -33.15 51.42
CA LYS A 424 -16.35 -34.56 51.53
C LYS A 424 -16.11 -35.14 50.14
N PHE A 425 -14.88 -35.53 49.85
CA PHE A 425 -14.48 -36.12 48.56
C PHE A 425 -13.75 -37.44 48.80
N GLN A 426 -14.19 -38.52 48.15
CA GLN A 426 -13.59 -39.87 48.27
C GLN A 426 -13.37 -40.36 49.72
N GLY A 427 -14.26 -39.98 50.64
CA GLY A 427 -14.21 -40.40 52.04
C GLY A 427 -13.42 -39.48 52.98
N GLU A 428 -12.66 -38.50 52.45
CA GLU A 428 -11.92 -37.50 53.23
C GLU A 428 -12.60 -36.12 53.20
N ILE A 429 -12.37 -35.31 54.22
CA ILE A 429 -12.92 -33.94 54.34
C ILE A 429 -11.84 -32.93 53.97
N PHE A 430 -12.16 -32.03 53.05
CA PHE A 430 -11.30 -30.95 52.58
C PHE A 430 -11.90 -29.59 52.94
N HIS A 431 -11.05 -28.64 53.33
CA HIS A 431 -11.43 -27.27 53.65
C HIS A 431 -10.58 -26.29 52.83
N PRO A 432 -11.15 -25.21 52.25
CA PRO A 432 -10.43 -24.32 51.34
C PRO A 432 -9.40 -23.42 52.06
N GLY A 433 -9.55 -23.21 53.37
CA GLY A 433 -8.64 -22.44 54.22
C GLY A 433 -9.36 -21.30 54.95
N LEU A 434 -8.68 -20.60 55.88
CA LEU A 434 -9.29 -19.49 56.63
C LEU A 434 -9.49 -18.23 55.77
N ASN A 435 -8.62 -18.02 54.77
CA ASN A 435 -8.63 -16.84 53.87
C ASN A 435 -8.94 -17.22 52.40
N ALA A 436 -9.62 -18.35 52.19
CA ALA A 436 -9.96 -18.82 50.86
C ALA A 436 -11.30 -19.53 50.85
N CYS A 437 -12.04 -19.40 49.77
CA CYS A 437 -13.29 -20.10 49.54
C CYS A 437 -13.23 -20.94 48.27
N TRP A 438 -14.09 -21.95 48.16
CA TRP A 438 -14.25 -22.69 46.91
C TRP A 438 -14.74 -21.74 45.80
N LYS A 439 -14.25 -21.93 44.57
CA LYS A 439 -14.69 -21.17 43.40
C LYS A 439 -16.17 -21.42 43.03
N THR A 440 -16.78 -22.48 43.58
CA THR A 440 -18.17 -22.86 43.34
C THR A 440 -18.84 -23.35 44.63
N THR A 441 -20.17 -23.53 44.60
CA THR A 441 -20.98 -24.13 45.66
C THR A 441 -20.71 -25.63 45.83
N VAL A 442 -21.17 -26.22 46.94
CA VAL A 442 -21.07 -27.66 47.20
C VAL A 442 -21.69 -28.49 46.08
N GLU A 443 -22.87 -28.09 45.59
CA GLU A 443 -23.52 -28.74 44.44
C GLU A 443 -22.65 -28.70 43.19
N GLY A 444 -21.99 -27.57 42.92
CA GLY A 444 -21.06 -27.45 41.81
C GLY A 444 -19.81 -28.32 41.99
N LEU A 445 -19.30 -28.47 43.22
CA LEU A 445 -18.22 -29.41 43.52
C LEU A 445 -18.65 -30.86 43.27
N ASP A 446 -19.88 -31.23 43.63
CA ASP A 446 -20.42 -32.57 43.35
C ASP A 446 -20.54 -32.85 41.85
N ARG A 447 -21.00 -31.87 41.06
CA ARG A 447 -21.04 -31.99 39.59
C ARG A 447 -19.63 -32.14 39.01
N LEU A 448 -18.67 -31.34 39.47
CA LEU A 448 -17.28 -31.45 39.06
C LEU A 448 -16.67 -32.81 39.45
N ALA A 449 -17.01 -33.35 40.61
CA ALA A 449 -16.60 -34.68 41.05
C ALA A 449 -17.18 -35.78 40.14
N GLN A 450 -18.47 -35.70 39.79
CA GLN A 450 -19.14 -36.66 38.93
C GLN A 450 -18.55 -36.71 37.52
N VAL A 451 -18.16 -35.55 36.96
CA VAL A 451 -17.54 -35.43 35.62
C VAL A 451 -16.02 -35.69 35.67
N GLY A 452 -15.47 -36.09 36.82
CA GLY A 452 -14.05 -36.45 36.96
C GLY A 452 -13.08 -35.27 36.89
N ARG A 453 -13.56 -34.06 37.23
CA ARG A 453 -12.80 -32.79 37.17
C ARG A 453 -12.09 -32.41 38.46
N ILE A 454 -12.22 -33.22 39.51
CA ILE A 454 -11.55 -32.97 40.80
C ILE A 454 -10.47 -34.03 41.04
N GLN A 455 -9.30 -33.58 41.48
CA GLN A 455 -8.20 -34.45 41.89
C GLN A 455 -7.63 -34.01 43.24
N LYS A 456 -7.34 -34.98 44.10
CA LYS A 456 -6.60 -34.78 45.33
C LYS A 456 -5.14 -34.43 45.03
N ALA A 457 -4.64 -33.33 45.60
CA ALA A 457 -3.24 -32.94 45.58
C ALA A 457 -2.78 -32.62 47.01
N GLY A 458 -2.11 -33.60 47.64
CA GLY A 458 -1.73 -33.52 49.05
C GLY A 458 -2.96 -33.38 49.96
N ARG A 459 -3.05 -32.25 50.68
CA ARG A 459 -4.15 -31.91 51.61
C ARG A 459 -5.23 -31.02 50.97
N THR A 460 -5.16 -30.79 49.66
CA THR A 460 -6.07 -29.88 48.94
C THR A 460 -6.71 -30.57 47.75
N LEU A 461 -7.80 -29.99 47.24
CA LEU A 461 -8.43 -30.40 45.98
C LEU A 461 -8.01 -29.45 44.87
N ARG A 462 -7.74 -30.01 43.69
CA ARG A 462 -7.37 -29.29 42.46
C ARG A 462 -8.34 -29.61 41.32
N TYR A 463 -8.53 -28.65 40.43
CA TYR A 463 -9.35 -28.79 39.23
C TYR A 463 -8.54 -29.39 38.10
N ARG A 464 -9.04 -30.42 37.43
CA ARG A 464 -8.48 -30.96 36.20
C ARG A 464 -8.97 -30.14 35.02
N ARG A 465 -8.10 -29.28 34.50
CA ARG A 465 -8.34 -28.51 33.28
C ARG A 465 -7.73 -29.26 32.10
N PHE A 466 -8.54 -29.77 31.18
CA PHE A 466 -8.02 -30.44 29.99
C PHE A 466 -7.62 -29.41 28.93
N LEU A 467 -6.72 -29.83 28.04
CA LEU A 467 -6.25 -29.00 26.92
C LEU A 467 -7.38 -28.73 25.91
N ASP A 468 -8.19 -29.75 25.65
CA ASP A 468 -9.32 -29.74 24.74
C ASP A 468 -10.56 -29.00 25.28
N ASP A 469 -10.58 -28.61 26.56
CA ASP A 469 -11.62 -27.73 27.13
C ASP A 469 -11.65 -26.36 26.44
N PHE A 470 -10.48 -25.89 26.02
CA PHE A 470 -10.33 -24.70 25.18
C PHE A 470 -9.00 -24.79 24.41
N PRO A 471 -9.02 -25.32 23.16
CA PRO A 471 -7.83 -25.55 22.35
C PRO A 471 -7.26 -24.28 21.70
N ALA A 472 -7.80 -23.11 22.05
CA ALA A 472 -7.33 -21.80 21.67
C ALA A 472 -6.64 -21.10 22.85
N VAL A 473 -5.73 -20.17 22.54
CA VAL A 473 -5.13 -19.27 23.51
C VAL A 473 -5.22 -17.84 23.00
N GLU A 474 -5.63 -16.91 23.85
CA GLU A 474 -5.68 -15.51 23.50
C GLU A 474 -4.29 -14.99 23.11
N LEU A 475 -4.20 -14.35 21.95
CA LEU A 475 -3.00 -13.62 21.57
C LEU A 475 -2.90 -12.34 22.40
N THR A 476 -1.73 -12.10 22.97
CA THR A 476 -1.43 -10.91 23.77
C THR A 476 -0.69 -9.88 22.90
N ASN A 477 -0.11 -8.86 23.54
CA ASN A 477 0.77 -7.89 22.87
C ASN A 477 2.21 -8.41 22.68
N VAL A 478 2.48 -9.69 22.90
CA VAL A 478 3.77 -10.32 22.58
C VAL A 478 3.54 -11.39 21.52
N TRP A 479 4.07 -11.17 20.33
CA TRP A 479 3.96 -12.07 19.19
C TRP A 479 5.31 -12.72 18.91
N ASP A 480 5.52 -13.88 19.52
CA ASP A 480 6.73 -14.71 19.42
C ASP A 480 6.63 -15.78 18.30
N ASP A 481 5.44 -16.00 17.78
CA ASP A 481 5.15 -17.01 16.75
C ASP A 481 5.16 -16.44 15.32
N VAL A 482 5.26 -15.12 15.17
CA VAL A 482 5.37 -14.44 13.88
C VAL A 482 6.82 -13.98 13.68
N ALA A 483 7.49 -14.55 12.68
CA ALA A 483 8.80 -14.10 12.23
C ALA A 483 8.66 -13.22 10.97
N GLY A 484 9.77 -12.60 10.55
CA GLY A 484 9.83 -11.85 9.28
C GLY A 484 9.37 -12.69 8.09
N ALA A 485 8.91 -12.05 7.02
CA ALA A 485 8.31 -12.74 5.86
C ALA A 485 9.22 -13.87 5.34
N ALA A 486 8.71 -15.11 5.35
CA ALA A 486 9.31 -16.23 4.64
C ALA A 486 9.09 -16.00 3.13
N ASP A 487 10.16 -16.08 2.34
CA ASP A 487 10.17 -15.84 0.88
C ASP A 487 9.76 -14.41 0.46
N LYS A 488 10.60 -13.44 0.84
CA LYS A 488 10.46 -12.03 0.44
C LYS A 488 10.53 -11.85 -1.09
N LEU A 489 9.51 -11.20 -1.65
CA LEU A 489 9.45 -10.70 -3.03
C LEU A 489 10.12 -9.32 -3.18
N TYR A 490 10.34 -8.61 -2.08
CA TYR A 490 10.98 -7.29 -2.01
C TYR A 490 11.96 -7.21 -0.84
N VAL A 491 13.02 -6.38 -0.96
CA VAL A 491 14.12 -6.30 0.03
C VAL A 491 13.61 -6.10 1.47
N VAL A 492 12.65 -5.20 1.65
CA VAL A 492 11.98 -4.94 2.93
C VAL A 492 10.50 -5.30 2.82
N GLN A 493 10.17 -6.56 3.11
CA GLN A 493 8.79 -7.04 3.10
C GLN A 493 8.32 -7.39 4.52
N THR A 494 7.24 -6.74 4.93
CA THR A 494 6.47 -7.06 6.12
C THR A 494 5.90 -8.48 6.06
N SER A 495 5.85 -9.16 7.19
CA SER A 495 5.22 -10.48 7.28
C SER A 495 3.70 -10.37 7.13
N ALA A 496 3.11 -11.20 6.27
CA ALA A 496 1.67 -11.20 6.04
C ALA A 496 0.89 -11.54 7.32
N SER A 497 1.46 -12.33 8.24
CA SER A 497 0.82 -12.66 9.52
C SER A 497 0.68 -11.45 10.44
N VAL A 498 1.67 -10.55 10.46
CA VAL A 498 1.68 -9.33 11.28
C VAL A 498 0.58 -8.39 10.80
N ALA A 499 0.55 -8.07 9.50
CA ALA A 499 -0.51 -7.25 8.91
C ALA A 499 -1.89 -7.92 9.06
N ALA A 500 -1.99 -9.25 8.90
CA ALA A 500 -3.25 -9.98 9.08
C ALA A 500 -3.80 -9.87 10.49
N ARG A 501 -2.95 -9.96 11.53
CA ARG A 501 -3.41 -9.75 12.91
C ARG A 501 -3.97 -8.36 13.11
N CYS A 502 -3.25 -7.34 12.67
CA CYS A 502 -3.70 -5.94 12.79
C CYS A 502 -5.06 -5.72 12.10
N VAL A 503 -5.20 -6.21 10.86
CA VAL A 503 -6.45 -6.12 10.09
C VAL A 503 -7.57 -6.90 10.77
N LEU A 504 -7.37 -8.16 11.16
CA LEU A 504 -8.41 -8.98 11.77
C LEU A 504 -8.85 -8.48 13.16
N MET A 505 -7.92 -7.95 13.96
CA MET A 505 -8.24 -7.32 15.26
C MET A 505 -9.18 -6.13 15.10
N THR A 506 -9.02 -5.34 14.03
CA THR A 506 -9.61 -3.99 13.95
C THR A 506 -10.61 -3.79 12.82
N THR A 507 -10.91 -4.80 12.01
CA THR A 507 -11.84 -4.72 10.86
C THR A 507 -12.86 -5.84 10.80
N ASP A 508 -14.05 -5.53 10.29
CA ASP A 508 -14.99 -6.50 9.73
C ASP A 508 -14.69 -6.77 8.25
N PRO A 509 -15.13 -7.92 7.70
CA PRO A 509 -15.24 -8.08 6.25
C PRO A 509 -15.96 -6.89 5.59
N GLY A 510 -15.43 -6.39 4.48
CA GLY A 510 -15.96 -5.21 3.78
C GLY A 510 -15.52 -3.84 4.32
N ASP A 511 -14.88 -3.76 5.48
CA ASP A 511 -14.27 -2.51 5.97
C ASP A 511 -13.13 -2.03 5.06
N LEU A 512 -12.80 -0.75 5.13
CA LEU A 512 -11.74 -0.11 4.34
C LEU A 512 -10.41 -0.10 5.09
N VAL A 513 -9.37 -0.65 4.47
CA VAL A 513 -7.99 -0.62 4.93
C VAL A 513 -7.16 0.31 4.05
N LEU A 514 -6.33 1.15 4.66
CA LEU A 514 -5.40 2.04 3.96
C LEU A 514 -3.96 1.74 4.35
N ASP A 515 -3.08 1.69 3.36
CA ASP A 515 -1.62 1.60 3.55
C ASP A 515 -0.94 2.75 2.80
N PRO A 516 -0.48 3.81 3.48
CA PRO A 516 0.17 4.95 2.84
C PRO A 516 1.65 4.72 2.51
N THR A 517 2.15 3.49 2.72
CA THR A 517 3.56 3.11 2.53
C THR A 517 3.76 1.95 1.56
N CYS A 518 2.71 1.16 1.26
CA CYS A 518 2.61 0.06 0.31
C CYS A 518 3.70 -1.02 0.36
N GLY A 519 4.93 -0.66 0.00
CA GLY A 519 6.04 -1.58 -0.22
C GLY A 519 5.63 -2.65 -1.23
N SER A 520 5.84 -3.92 -0.89
CA SER A 520 5.45 -5.05 -1.74
C SER A 520 3.94 -5.38 -1.74
N GLY A 521 3.09 -4.48 -1.23
CA GLY A 521 1.64 -4.63 -1.20
C GLY A 521 1.13 -5.67 -0.21
N THR A 522 1.87 -5.91 0.90
CA THR A 522 1.47 -6.92 1.91
C THR A 522 0.12 -6.60 2.54
N THR A 523 -0.13 -5.34 2.91
CA THR A 523 -1.41 -4.92 3.51
C THR A 523 -2.56 -5.09 2.53
N ALA A 524 -2.39 -4.70 1.27
CA ALA A 524 -3.39 -4.89 0.21
C ALA A 524 -3.69 -6.38 -0.02
N TYR A 525 -2.65 -7.22 -0.08
CA TYR A 525 -2.80 -8.68 -0.22
C TYR A 525 -3.58 -9.30 0.94
N VAL A 526 -3.29 -8.87 2.17
CA VAL A 526 -3.98 -9.34 3.39
C VAL A 526 -5.43 -8.85 3.42
N ALA A 527 -5.67 -7.57 3.14
CA ALA A 527 -7.00 -7.00 3.09
C ALA A 527 -7.85 -7.72 2.03
N GLU A 528 -7.29 -7.96 0.85
CA GLU A 528 -7.90 -8.77 -0.21
C GLU A 528 -8.21 -10.17 0.32
N GLN A 529 -7.23 -10.95 0.82
CA GLN A 529 -7.45 -12.31 1.36
C GLN A 529 -8.67 -12.37 2.28
N TRP A 530 -8.81 -11.40 3.19
CA TRP A 530 -9.88 -11.36 4.17
C TRP A 530 -11.15 -10.61 3.70
N GLY A 531 -11.24 -10.21 2.44
CA GLY A 531 -12.43 -9.59 1.86
C GLY A 531 -12.71 -8.17 2.37
N ARG A 532 -11.66 -7.42 2.69
CA ARG A 532 -11.70 -6.00 3.00
C ARG A 532 -11.43 -5.20 1.72
N ARG A 533 -11.98 -4.00 1.67
CA ARG A 533 -11.65 -3.00 0.65
C ARG A 533 -10.29 -2.41 0.98
N TRP A 534 -9.49 -2.07 -0.03
CA TRP A 534 -8.16 -1.52 0.23
C TRP A 534 -7.73 -0.39 -0.72
N ILE A 535 -6.93 0.51 -0.17
CA ILE A 535 -6.19 1.56 -0.88
C ILE A 535 -4.74 1.46 -0.41
N THR A 536 -3.80 1.43 -1.35
CA THR A 536 -2.37 1.45 -1.04
C THR A 536 -1.66 2.51 -1.86
N ILE A 537 -0.67 3.17 -1.25
CA ILE A 537 0.00 4.34 -1.82
C ILE A 537 1.51 4.12 -1.75
N ASP A 538 2.21 4.36 -2.85
CA ASP A 538 3.67 4.43 -2.86
C ASP A 538 4.14 5.59 -3.73
N THR A 539 5.26 6.20 -3.34
CA THR A 539 5.96 7.17 -4.18
C THR A 539 6.71 6.50 -5.32
N SER A 540 7.07 5.22 -5.15
CA SER A 540 7.92 4.49 -6.07
C SER A 540 7.12 3.59 -7.01
N ARG A 541 7.56 3.53 -8.28
CA ARG A 541 6.91 2.67 -9.29
C ARG A 541 7.30 1.22 -9.11
N VAL A 542 8.49 0.94 -8.57
CA VAL A 542 9.00 -0.43 -8.38
C VAL A 542 8.15 -1.24 -7.40
N PRO A 543 7.88 -0.78 -6.16
CA PRO A 543 7.00 -1.48 -5.23
C PRO A 543 5.57 -1.63 -5.75
N LEU A 544 5.03 -0.61 -6.45
CA LEU A 544 3.71 -0.71 -7.07
C LEU A 544 3.65 -1.75 -8.19
N ALA A 545 4.68 -1.86 -9.03
CA ALA A 545 4.76 -2.91 -10.05
C ALA A 545 4.82 -4.32 -9.43
N LEU A 546 5.57 -4.48 -8.33
CA LEU A 546 5.63 -5.73 -7.57
C LEU A 546 4.31 -6.07 -6.89
N ALA A 547 3.67 -5.09 -6.24
CA ALA A 547 2.36 -5.24 -5.61
C ALA A 547 1.28 -5.62 -6.65
N ARG A 548 1.32 -4.99 -7.83
CA ARG A 548 0.45 -5.29 -8.98
C ARG A 548 0.61 -6.74 -9.43
N GLN A 549 1.84 -7.17 -9.70
CA GLN A 549 2.10 -8.56 -10.08
C GLN A 549 1.61 -9.53 -9.01
N ARG A 550 1.96 -9.27 -7.74
CA ARG A 550 1.58 -10.11 -6.60
C ARG A 550 0.06 -10.26 -6.45
N LEU A 551 -0.70 -9.18 -6.59
CA LEU A 551 -2.16 -9.21 -6.46
C LEU A 551 -2.82 -9.90 -7.64
N LEU A 552 -2.36 -9.63 -8.88
CA LEU A 552 -2.97 -10.20 -10.09
C LEU A 552 -2.77 -11.71 -10.20
N THR A 553 -1.63 -12.23 -9.76
CA THR A 553 -1.30 -13.65 -9.89
C THR A 553 -1.60 -14.48 -8.63
N ALA A 554 -2.10 -13.84 -7.57
CA ALA A 554 -2.45 -14.51 -6.32
C ALA A 554 -3.74 -15.33 -6.42
N THR A 555 -3.79 -16.40 -5.64
CA THR A 555 -5.02 -17.11 -5.30
C THR A 555 -5.36 -16.88 -3.84
N PHE A 556 -6.65 -16.71 -3.58
CA PHE A 556 -7.19 -16.48 -2.25
C PHE A 556 -8.18 -17.59 -1.89
N ASN A 557 -8.46 -17.74 -0.60
CA ASN A 557 -9.57 -18.61 -0.18
C ASN A 557 -10.89 -17.88 -0.41
N TYR A 558 -11.86 -18.55 -1.03
CA TYR A 558 -13.24 -18.07 -1.06
C TYR A 558 -13.91 -18.46 0.25
N TYR A 559 -14.35 -17.47 1.02
CA TYR A 559 -15.06 -17.68 2.27
C TYR A 559 -16.57 -17.61 2.03
N GLU A 560 -17.31 -18.54 2.63
CA GLU A 560 -18.77 -18.59 2.52
C GLU A 560 -19.37 -17.31 3.11
N LEU A 561 -20.12 -16.57 2.29
CA LEU A 561 -20.75 -15.31 2.68
C LEU A 561 -22.06 -15.60 3.40
N LYS A 562 -22.27 -14.94 4.55
CA LYS A 562 -23.51 -15.05 5.33
C LYS A 562 -24.69 -14.40 4.59
N GLU A 563 -24.46 -13.24 3.99
CA GLU A 563 -25.44 -12.52 3.16
C GLU A 563 -24.83 -12.16 1.80
N PRO A 564 -24.93 -13.05 0.80
CA PRO A 564 -24.26 -12.86 -0.50
C PRO A 564 -24.65 -11.57 -1.23
N ALA A 565 -25.86 -11.04 -1.00
CA ALA A 565 -26.35 -9.81 -1.61
C ALA A 565 -25.52 -8.57 -1.22
N HIS A 566 -24.95 -8.57 -0.01
CA HIS A 566 -24.13 -7.49 0.55
C HIS A 566 -22.62 -7.75 0.34
N GLY A 567 -22.25 -8.81 -0.38
CA GLY A 567 -20.86 -9.24 -0.52
C GLY A 567 -20.20 -9.54 0.84
N PRO A 568 -18.90 -9.28 1.00
CA PRO A 568 -18.19 -9.48 2.27
C PRO A 568 -18.78 -8.69 3.45
N SER A 569 -19.36 -7.50 3.23
CA SER A 569 -19.97 -6.70 4.32
C SER A 569 -21.12 -7.39 5.04
N GLY A 570 -21.75 -8.38 4.39
CA GLY A 570 -22.75 -9.26 5.01
C GLY A 570 -22.19 -10.23 6.06
N GLY A 571 -20.86 -10.32 6.17
CA GLY A 571 -20.15 -11.21 7.08
C GLY A 571 -19.86 -12.59 6.49
N PHE A 572 -19.00 -13.34 7.19
CA PHE A 572 -18.63 -14.71 6.83
C PHE A 572 -19.35 -15.74 7.70
N VAL A 573 -19.47 -16.97 7.18
CA VAL A 573 -20.02 -18.11 7.91
C VAL A 573 -18.92 -18.79 8.71
N TYR A 574 -19.18 -19.04 9.99
CA TYR A 574 -18.32 -19.80 10.89
C TYR A 574 -19.07 -21.05 11.34
N LYS A 575 -18.40 -22.21 11.34
CA LYS A 575 -18.98 -23.51 11.71
C LYS A 575 -18.08 -24.20 12.71
N ARG A 576 -18.69 -24.88 13.68
CA ARG A 576 -17.98 -25.82 14.56
C ARG A 576 -17.67 -27.10 13.78
N LYS A 577 -16.42 -27.57 13.85
CA LYS A 577 -15.97 -28.77 13.15
C LYS A 577 -14.85 -29.44 13.94
N GLN A 578 -14.93 -30.76 14.03
CA GLN A 578 -13.85 -31.59 14.56
C GLN A 578 -13.23 -32.43 13.46
N ASN A 579 -11.91 -32.61 13.51
CA ASN A 579 -11.22 -33.56 12.63
C ASN A 579 -11.39 -35.00 13.14
N ASN A 580 -10.86 -35.98 12.40
CA ASN A 580 -10.93 -37.40 12.79
C ASN A 580 -10.19 -37.73 14.10
N LYS A 581 -9.33 -36.83 14.60
CA LYS A 581 -8.65 -36.95 15.90
C LYS A 581 -9.46 -36.32 17.04
N GLY A 582 -10.63 -35.72 16.76
CA GLY A 582 -11.46 -35.02 17.73
C GLY A 582 -11.02 -33.59 18.02
N GLU A 583 -10.06 -33.04 17.28
CA GLU A 583 -9.56 -31.68 17.47
C GLU A 583 -10.51 -30.67 16.81
N GLU A 584 -10.82 -29.58 17.51
CA GLU A 584 -11.64 -28.48 16.99
C GLU A 584 -10.86 -27.69 15.93
N VAL A 585 -11.24 -27.89 14.67
CA VAL A 585 -10.65 -27.24 13.48
C VAL A 585 -11.57 -26.18 12.87
N GLY A 586 -12.82 -26.11 13.34
CA GLY A 586 -13.79 -25.12 12.91
C GLY A 586 -13.50 -23.70 13.40
N GLY A 587 -14.29 -22.76 12.89
CA GLY A 587 -14.26 -21.35 13.30
C GLY A 587 -15.07 -21.03 14.55
N ILE A 588 -15.84 -21.99 15.06
CA ILE A 588 -16.51 -21.88 16.35
C ILE A 588 -15.90 -22.92 17.28
N VAL A 589 -15.38 -22.47 18.42
CA VAL A 589 -14.69 -23.31 19.40
C VAL A 589 -15.40 -23.18 20.76
N PRO A 590 -15.81 -24.29 21.39
CA PRO A 590 -16.41 -24.24 22.72
C PRO A 590 -15.34 -23.88 23.77
N HIS A 591 -15.72 -23.03 24.72
CA HIS A 591 -14.92 -22.66 25.87
C HIS A 591 -15.53 -23.29 27.13
N VAL A 592 -15.05 -24.49 27.47
CA VAL A 592 -15.51 -25.22 28.64
C VAL A 592 -14.80 -24.67 29.88
N THR A 593 -15.55 -24.01 30.76
CA THR A 593 -15.02 -23.43 31.99
C THR A 593 -15.43 -24.24 33.22
N LEU A 594 -14.73 -24.04 34.34
CA LEU A 594 -15.15 -24.60 35.63
C LEU A 594 -16.56 -24.16 35.97
N LYS A 595 -16.90 -22.89 35.69
CA LYS A 595 -18.22 -22.31 35.97
C LYS A 595 -19.31 -23.00 35.16
N SER A 596 -19.12 -23.21 33.85
CA SER A 596 -20.15 -23.83 33.01
C SER A 596 -20.46 -25.25 33.47
N ILE A 597 -19.44 -26.05 33.81
CA ILE A 597 -19.64 -27.40 34.36
C ILE A 597 -20.30 -27.35 35.73
N ALA A 598 -19.82 -26.48 36.62
CA ALA A 598 -20.33 -26.38 37.98
C ALA A 598 -21.79 -25.91 38.03
N ASN A 599 -22.22 -25.05 37.09
CA ASN A 599 -23.59 -24.55 37.00
C ASN A 599 -24.50 -25.37 36.08
N ASN A 600 -23.96 -26.36 35.36
CA ASN A 600 -24.68 -27.10 34.31
C ASN A 600 -25.21 -26.18 33.19
N GLU A 601 -24.42 -25.18 32.84
CA GLU A 601 -24.67 -24.25 31.73
C GLU A 601 -23.98 -24.78 30.45
N PRO A 602 -24.54 -24.57 29.26
CA PRO A 602 -23.84 -24.88 28.02
C PRO A 602 -22.52 -24.07 27.97
N PRO A 603 -21.43 -24.63 27.44
CA PRO A 603 -20.18 -23.89 27.31
C PRO A 603 -20.38 -22.72 26.35
N ASP A 604 -19.76 -21.58 26.67
CA ASP A 604 -19.73 -20.43 25.78
C ASP A 604 -18.99 -20.82 24.49
N GLU A 605 -19.40 -20.24 23.36
CA GLU A 605 -18.78 -20.49 22.07
C GLU A 605 -18.00 -19.26 21.61
N GLU A 606 -16.73 -19.45 21.30
CA GLU A 606 -15.84 -18.41 20.79
C GLU A 606 -15.73 -18.50 19.28
N VAL A 607 -15.88 -17.37 18.59
CA VAL A 607 -15.72 -17.27 17.13
C VAL A 607 -14.29 -16.88 16.80
N LEU A 608 -13.57 -17.79 16.14
CA LEU A 608 -12.23 -17.56 15.63
C LEU A 608 -12.31 -16.88 14.27
N VAL A 609 -12.09 -15.57 14.26
CA VAL A 609 -12.29 -14.69 13.09
C VAL A 609 -11.38 -15.02 11.91
N ASP A 610 -10.26 -15.70 12.17
CA ASP A 610 -9.27 -16.21 11.22
C ASP A 610 -9.62 -17.60 10.66
N ARG A 611 -10.74 -18.20 11.06
CA ARG A 611 -11.21 -19.52 10.58
C ARG A 611 -12.64 -19.52 9.99
N PRO A 612 -12.96 -18.62 9.06
CA PRO A 612 -14.23 -18.69 8.33
C PRO A 612 -14.29 -19.94 7.44
N GLU A 613 -15.50 -20.37 7.12
CA GLU A 613 -15.75 -21.53 6.27
C GLU A 613 -15.30 -21.27 4.82
N ILE A 614 -14.51 -22.19 4.25
CA ILE A 614 -13.99 -22.08 2.88
C ILE A 614 -14.94 -22.81 1.91
N ASP A 615 -15.46 -22.10 0.91
CA ASP A 615 -16.16 -22.72 -0.20
C ASP A 615 -15.15 -23.17 -1.28
N ASN A 616 -14.96 -24.48 -1.38
CA ASN A 616 -14.02 -25.08 -2.31
C ASN A 616 -14.51 -25.12 -3.77
N LYS A 617 -15.74 -24.69 -4.05
CA LYS A 617 -16.30 -24.63 -5.42
C LYS A 617 -15.62 -23.56 -6.28
N PHE A 618 -15.13 -22.50 -5.66
CA PHE A 618 -14.52 -21.36 -6.34
C PHE A 618 -13.01 -21.35 -6.10
N VAL A 619 -12.26 -20.87 -7.09
CA VAL A 619 -10.90 -20.38 -6.87
C VAL A 619 -10.99 -18.87 -6.83
N ARG A 620 -10.69 -18.28 -5.68
CA ARG A 620 -10.80 -16.84 -5.55
C ARG A 620 -9.57 -16.14 -6.13
N VAL A 621 -9.80 -15.16 -7.00
CA VAL A 621 -8.79 -14.22 -7.53
C VAL A 621 -9.05 -12.82 -6.97
N SER A 622 -8.14 -11.86 -7.21
CA SER A 622 -8.36 -10.50 -6.72
C SER A 622 -9.61 -9.89 -7.36
N GLY A 623 -10.32 -9.05 -6.61
CA GLY A 623 -11.32 -8.16 -7.20
C GLY A 623 -10.71 -7.16 -8.20
N PRO A 624 -11.56 -6.42 -8.93
CA PRO A 624 -11.09 -5.38 -9.85
C PRO A 624 -10.33 -4.29 -9.09
N LEU A 625 -9.23 -3.84 -9.68
CA LEU A 625 -8.39 -2.80 -9.12
C LEU A 625 -7.94 -1.80 -10.18
N VAL A 626 -7.61 -0.60 -9.73
CA VAL A 626 -7.16 0.50 -10.58
C VAL A 626 -5.80 1.02 -10.16
N VAL A 627 -5.05 1.53 -11.13
CA VAL A 627 -3.81 2.28 -10.90
C VAL A 627 -4.07 3.75 -11.16
N GLU A 628 -3.68 4.59 -10.21
CA GLU A 628 -3.95 6.02 -10.21
C GLU A 628 -2.70 6.81 -9.88
N ALA A 629 -2.67 8.08 -10.25
CA ALA A 629 -1.61 8.99 -9.86
C ALA A 629 -2.11 10.41 -9.62
N THR A 630 -1.36 11.16 -8.81
CA THR A 630 -1.51 12.61 -8.71
C THR A 630 -0.87 13.26 -9.92
N ILE A 631 -1.67 13.87 -10.80
CA ILE A 631 -1.16 14.63 -11.95
C ILE A 631 -1.67 16.06 -11.87
N PRO A 632 -0.78 17.08 -11.92
CA PRO A 632 -1.22 18.46 -12.01
C PRO A 632 -1.95 18.72 -13.33
N THR A 633 -3.10 19.39 -13.24
CA THR A 633 -3.88 19.84 -14.40
C THR A 633 -3.06 20.82 -15.25
N PRO A 634 -2.92 20.62 -16.57
CA PRO A 634 -2.28 21.59 -17.45
C PRO A 634 -2.89 22.98 -17.26
N VAL A 635 -2.04 24.00 -17.16
CA VAL A 635 -2.47 25.41 -17.09
C VAL A 635 -2.63 25.90 -18.53
N ASP A 636 -3.86 26.21 -18.94
CA ASP A 636 -4.09 26.97 -20.17
C ASP A 636 -3.56 28.40 -19.95
N TRP A 637 -2.65 28.86 -20.80
CA TRP A 637 -2.08 30.23 -20.79
C TRP A 637 -3.08 31.27 -21.33
N GLU A 638 -4.40 31.06 -21.21
CA GLU A 638 -5.38 32.04 -21.67
C GLU A 638 -5.70 33.00 -20.52
N GLY A 639 -5.22 34.24 -20.69
CA GLY A 639 -5.24 35.27 -19.67
C GLY A 639 -6.64 35.66 -19.21
N ASP A 640 -6.88 35.46 -17.92
CA ASP A 640 -7.70 36.35 -17.13
C ASP A 640 -6.72 37.14 -16.26
N GLY A 641 -6.59 38.45 -16.52
CA GLY A 641 -5.65 39.38 -15.87
C GLY A 641 -5.91 39.63 -14.39
N ILE A 642 -5.94 38.57 -13.58
CA ILE A 642 -5.86 38.62 -12.14
C ILE A 642 -4.40 38.31 -11.80
N GLU A 643 -3.65 39.36 -11.45
CA GLU A 643 -2.36 39.20 -10.80
C GLU A 643 -2.58 38.41 -9.50
N ASP A 644 -1.99 37.22 -9.45
CA ASP A 644 -2.02 36.35 -8.29
C ASP A 644 -1.18 36.98 -7.17
N SER A 645 -1.86 37.64 -6.24
CA SER A 645 -1.28 38.15 -4.99
C SER A 645 -1.21 36.99 -3.99
N GLY A 646 -0.24 36.11 -4.19
CA GLY A 646 -0.10 34.91 -3.38
C GLY A 646 1.12 34.05 -3.65
N ALA A 647 2.23 34.63 -4.13
CA ALA A 647 3.53 33.96 -4.19
C ALA A 647 4.64 34.94 -3.82
N GLU A 648 4.82 35.20 -2.52
CA GLU A 648 6.05 35.81 -2.06
C GLU A 648 7.21 34.81 -2.16
N SER A 649 8.28 35.31 -2.79
CA SER A 649 9.63 34.77 -2.94
C SER A 649 9.83 33.52 -3.81
N VAL A 650 9.68 33.69 -5.14
CA VAL A 650 10.54 32.98 -6.11
C VAL A 650 11.74 33.89 -6.43
N GLU A 651 12.61 34.08 -5.45
CA GLU A 651 13.98 34.54 -5.68
C GLU A 651 14.93 33.41 -5.26
N SER A 652 14.96 32.34 -6.06
CA SER A 652 16.12 31.48 -6.29
C SER A 652 15.74 30.43 -7.33
N TYR A 653 16.60 30.22 -8.33
CA TYR A 653 16.52 29.31 -9.48
C TYR A 653 15.89 29.88 -10.77
N GLY A 654 16.66 29.87 -11.85
CA GLY A 654 16.27 30.34 -13.19
C GLY A 654 15.06 29.59 -13.78
N SER A 655 14.51 30.13 -14.87
CA SER A 655 13.33 29.60 -15.56
C SER A 655 13.47 28.12 -15.94
N PHE A 656 12.37 27.36 -15.95
CA PHE A 656 12.34 25.93 -16.34
C PHE A 656 13.12 25.62 -17.63
N VAL A 657 13.04 26.52 -18.60
CA VAL A 657 13.76 26.44 -19.87
C VAL A 657 15.27 26.54 -19.67
N GLU A 658 15.77 27.42 -18.79
CA GLU A 658 17.19 27.53 -18.47
C GLU A 658 17.73 26.25 -17.79
N ARG A 659 16.92 25.62 -16.92
CA ARG A 659 17.28 24.33 -16.32
C ARG A 659 17.45 23.24 -17.37
N MET A 660 16.47 23.12 -18.28
CA MET A 660 16.52 22.14 -19.38
C MET A 660 17.71 22.39 -20.33
N ILE A 661 18.06 23.66 -20.58
CA ILE A 661 19.26 24.02 -21.35
C ILE A 661 20.54 23.58 -20.65
N GLU A 662 20.66 23.85 -19.35
CA GLU A 662 21.85 23.46 -18.57
C GLU A 662 21.99 21.94 -18.50
N VAL A 663 20.87 21.24 -18.39
CA VAL A 663 20.81 19.78 -18.43
C VAL A 663 21.31 19.24 -19.78
N LEU A 664 20.84 19.78 -20.91
CA LEU A 664 21.34 19.39 -22.23
C LEU A 664 22.84 19.71 -22.40
N ARG A 665 23.35 20.79 -21.80
CA ARG A 665 24.80 21.13 -21.82
C ARG A 665 25.65 20.12 -21.04
N LYS A 666 25.14 19.62 -19.90
CA LYS A 666 25.83 18.64 -19.06
C LYS A 666 25.77 17.22 -19.65
N SER A 667 24.75 16.92 -20.45
CA SER A 667 24.56 15.64 -21.14
C SER A 667 24.36 15.86 -22.64
N PRO A 668 25.45 16.00 -23.43
CA PRO A 668 25.36 16.33 -24.84
C PRO A 668 24.87 15.16 -25.73
N VAL A 669 24.63 13.95 -25.22
CA VAL A 669 24.21 12.81 -26.05
C VAL A 669 22.71 12.57 -25.91
N LEU A 670 21.99 12.63 -27.03
CA LEU A 670 20.59 12.24 -27.15
C LEU A 670 20.46 10.90 -27.88
N HIS A 671 19.73 9.97 -27.29
CA HIS A 671 19.38 8.70 -27.94
C HIS A 671 18.04 8.88 -28.66
N VAL A 672 18.06 8.71 -29.97
CA VAL A 672 16.91 8.88 -30.86
C VAL A 672 16.55 7.47 -31.34
N GLY A 673 15.31 7.04 -31.13
CA GLY A 673 14.89 5.63 -31.28
C GLY A 673 15.40 4.89 -32.53
N GLY A 674 15.53 3.57 -32.44
CA GLY A 674 16.13 2.73 -33.50
C GLY A 674 17.66 2.63 -33.43
N GLY A 675 18.23 2.73 -32.22
CA GLY A 675 19.67 2.59 -31.97
C GLY A 675 20.54 3.76 -32.45
N LYS A 676 19.96 4.92 -32.75
CA LYS A 676 20.70 6.11 -33.21
C LYS A 676 21.04 7.03 -32.04
N THR A 677 22.26 7.54 -32.01
CA THR A 677 22.70 8.55 -31.04
C THR A 677 23.06 9.83 -31.75
N VAL A 678 22.73 10.95 -31.12
CA VAL A 678 23.04 12.29 -31.62
C VAL A 678 23.82 13.02 -30.53
N GLU A 679 25.06 13.37 -30.84
CA GLU A 679 25.93 14.14 -29.95
C GLU A 679 25.73 15.63 -30.26
N LEU A 680 25.52 16.44 -29.22
CA LEU A 680 25.14 17.84 -29.28
C LEU A 680 26.30 18.73 -28.83
N ALA A 681 26.50 19.84 -29.52
CA ALA A 681 27.45 20.88 -29.17
C ALA A 681 26.78 22.25 -29.20
N ASN A 682 27.34 23.22 -28.47
CA ASN A 682 26.95 24.63 -28.51
C ASN A 682 25.46 24.92 -28.20
N ILE A 683 24.90 24.23 -27.20
CA ILE A 683 23.49 24.42 -26.80
C ILE A 683 23.29 25.79 -26.13
N ARG A 684 22.37 26.58 -26.66
CA ARG A 684 22.05 27.93 -26.17
C ARG A 684 20.59 28.32 -26.42
N PRO A 685 20.06 29.33 -25.71
CA PRO A 685 18.77 29.91 -26.06
C PRO A 685 18.83 30.54 -27.47
N PRO A 686 17.82 30.34 -28.33
CA PRO A 686 17.79 30.93 -29.67
C PRO A 686 17.60 32.45 -29.60
N ALA A 687 18.30 33.18 -30.47
CA ALA A 687 18.11 34.63 -30.59
C ALA A 687 16.78 34.92 -31.30
N LYS A 688 15.86 35.64 -30.63
CA LYS A 688 14.52 36.00 -31.14
C LYS A 688 13.70 34.78 -31.57
N SER A 689 13.29 33.94 -30.62
CA SER A 689 12.29 32.89 -30.84
C SER A 689 10.93 33.27 -30.24
N LEU A 690 9.86 32.71 -30.81
CA LEU A 690 8.52 32.79 -30.23
C LEU A 690 8.10 31.45 -29.61
N SER A 691 8.54 30.34 -30.20
CA SER A 691 8.10 28.98 -29.85
C SER A 691 9.25 28.01 -29.57
N LEU A 692 10.47 28.29 -30.03
CA LEU A 692 11.66 27.45 -29.79
C LEU A 692 12.32 27.77 -28.45
N SER A 693 12.67 26.73 -27.70
CA SER A 693 13.24 26.83 -26.35
C SER A 693 14.77 26.80 -26.33
N ALA A 694 15.41 26.07 -27.24
CA ALA A 694 16.86 25.99 -27.35
C ALA A 694 17.31 25.71 -28.80
N GLU A 695 18.55 26.05 -29.12
CA GLU A 695 19.24 25.69 -30.36
C GLU A 695 20.61 25.08 -30.06
N GLY A 696 21.09 24.20 -30.93
CA GLY A 696 22.39 23.55 -30.81
C GLY A 696 22.90 22.99 -32.14
N MET A 697 24.05 22.32 -32.11
CA MET A 697 24.66 21.66 -33.27
C MET A 697 24.72 20.15 -33.02
N ALA A 698 24.16 19.34 -33.91
CA ALA A 698 24.30 17.88 -33.89
C ALA A 698 25.56 17.45 -34.66
N ILE A 699 26.37 16.56 -34.07
CA ILE A 699 27.57 15.96 -34.65
C ILE A 699 27.19 14.58 -35.21
N ASN A 700 27.22 14.43 -36.54
CA ASN A 700 27.01 13.13 -37.18
C ASN A 700 28.35 12.42 -37.40
N LYS A 701 28.67 11.38 -36.60
CA LYS A 701 29.79 10.48 -36.88
C LYS A 701 29.38 9.47 -37.98
N VAL A 702 29.62 9.82 -39.24
CA VAL A 702 29.39 8.88 -40.36
C VAL A 702 30.44 7.77 -40.31
N ARG A 703 30.06 6.58 -39.84
CA ARG A 703 30.91 5.37 -39.88
C ARG A 703 30.85 4.78 -41.30
N LEU A 704 31.74 5.22 -42.20
CA LEU A 704 31.95 4.53 -43.48
C LEU A 704 32.50 3.11 -43.20
N LYS A 705 31.81 2.08 -43.68
CA LYS A 705 32.35 0.71 -43.69
C LYS A 705 33.65 0.71 -44.50
N PRO A 706 34.77 0.16 -44.00
CA PRO A 706 35.97 0.03 -44.80
C PRO A 706 35.73 -1.07 -45.84
N ASP A 707 35.62 -0.67 -47.11
CA ASP A 707 35.62 -1.62 -48.21
C ASP A 707 37.06 -2.10 -48.45
N ILE A 708 37.25 -3.41 -48.40
CA ILE A 708 38.54 -4.05 -48.60
C ILE A 708 38.81 -4.00 -50.10
N THR A 709 39.60 -3.02 -50.57
CA THR A 709 40.55 -3.12 -51.69
C THR A 709 40.96 -1.73 -52.17
N THR A 710 41.95 -1.12 -51.53
CA THR A 710 43.11 -0.43 -52.15
C THR A 710 43.75 0.49 -51.12
N ALA A 711 45.08 0.38 -51.01
CA ALA A 711 45.88 1.15 -50.08
C ALA A 711 46.08 2.59 -50.59
N ARG A 712 46.12 3.52 -49.62
CA ARG A 712 46.52 4.94 -49.69
C ARG A 712 45.45 5.92 -50.19
N THR A 713 44.75 6.53 -49.24
CA THR A 713 44.67 7.99 -49.08
C THR A 713 44.23 8.30 -47.65
N THR A 714 44.90 9.24 -47.00
CA THR A 714 44.46 9.85 -45.73
C THR A 714 43.25 10.75 -46.02
N ALA A 715 42.04 10.21 -45.90
CA ALA A 715 40.82 11.01 -45.94
C ALA A 715 40.57 11.60 -44.54
N ALA A 716 40.59 12.93 -44.45
CA ALA A 716 40.23 13.68 -43.25
C ALA A 716 38.77 13.36 -42.86
N HIS A 717 38.54 13.02 -41.59
CA HIS A 717 37.21 13.05 -41.00
C HIS A 717 36.74 14.51 -40.96
N THR A 718 35.75 14.87 -41.77
CA THR A 718 35.00 16.10 -41.56
C THR A 718 33.78 15.76 -40.72
N ASP A 719 33.78 16.17 -39.46
CA ASP A 719 32.58 16.16 -38.60
C ASP A 719 31.59 17.17 -39.18
N GLU A 720 30.55 16.70 -39.88
CA GLU A 720 29.47 17.59 -40.32
C GLU A 720 28.61 17.97 -39.11
N MET A 721 28.69 19.25 -38.72
CA MET A 721 27.83 19.84 -37.70
C MET A 721 26.54 20.37 -38.35
N GLN A 722 25.39 19.87 -37.90
CA GLN A 722 24.08 20.22 -38.43
C GLN A 722 23.28 21.03 -37.39
N PRO A 723 22.69 22.19 -37.74
CA PRO A 723 21.95 23.01 -36.79
C PRO A 723 20.61 22.37 -36.40
N VAL A 724 20.40 22.11 -35.11
CA VAL A 724 19.19 21.49 -34.56
C VAL A 724 18.47 22.42 -33.57
N ALA A 725 17.15 22.28 -33.49
CA ALA A 725 16.31 23.06 -32.59
C ALA A 725 15.62 22.17 -31.54
N PHE A 726 15.30 22.77 -30.40
CA PHE A 726 14.64 22.13 -29.28
C PHE A 726 13.40 22.93 -28.86
N VAL A 727 12.31 22.22 -28.58
CA VAL A 727 11.14 22.77 -27.89
C VAL A 727 10.89 21.94 -26.64
N PHE A 728 10.81 22.61 -25.50
CA PHE A 728 10.45 21.99 -24.23
C PHE A 728 8.94 22.08 -24.03
N GLY A 729 8.33 20.96 -23.68
CA GLY A 729 6.95 20.92 -23.21
C GLY A 729 6.77 21.72 -21.92
N PRO A 730 5.52 22.04 -21.54
CA PRO A 730 5.25 22.72 -20.30
C PRO A 730 5.76 21.91 -19.10
N GLU A 731 6.25 22.60 -18.06
CA GLU A 731 6.75 21.98 -16.82
C GLU A 731 5.68 21.09 -16.18
N ASN A 732 4.42 21.54 -16.19
CA ASN A 732 3.28 20.86 -15.59
C ASN A 732 2.22 20.46 -16.64
N GLY A 733 2.58 19.65 -17.64
CA GLY A 733 1.59 19.17 -18.61
C GLY A 733 2.13 18.37 -19.79
N ALA A 734 1.22 17.94 -20.66
CA ALA A 734 1.57 17.28 -21.91
C ALA A 734 1.90 18.32 -23.00
N VAL A 735 2.82 17.96 -23.89
CA VAL A 735 3.10 18.73 -25.11
C VAL A 735 1.84 18.81 -25.96
N SER A 736 1.40 20.04 -26.26
CA SER A 736 0.18 20.31 -27.02
C SER A 736 0.43 20.36 -28.53
N GLU A 737 -0.59 20.08 -29.33
CA GLU A 737 -0.49 20.13 -30.80
C GLU A 737 -0.13 21.54 -31.29
N LYS A 738 -0.75 22.57 -30.70
CA LYS A 738 -0.46 23.97 -31.02
C LYS A 738 1.02 24.31 -30.82
N LEU A 739 1.62 23.84 -29.72
CA LEU A 739 3.03 24.09 -29.40
C LEU A 739 3.95 23.41 -30.42
N VAL A 740 3.69 22.15 -30.77
CA VAL A 740 4.48 21.43 -31.78
C VAL A 740 4.34 22.07 -33.15
N HIS A 741 3.13 22.45 -33.55
CA HIS A 741 2.88 23.08 -34.85
C HIS A 741 3.63 24.42 -34.98
N ALA A 742 3.55 25.28 -33.96
CA ALA A 742 4.26 26.55 -33.95
C ALA A 742 5.79 26.37 -33.97
N ALA A 743 6.31 25.41 -33.20
CA ALA A 743 7.73 25.07 -33.19
C ALA A 743 8.22 24.51 -34.53
N LEU A 744 7.43 23.66 -35.21
CA LEU A 744 7.75 23.13 -36.54
C LEU A 744 7.81 24.23 -37.61
N GLN A 745 6.85 25.16 -37.61
CA GLN A 745 6.86 26.30 -38.54
C GLN A 745 8.07 27.20 -38.32
N GLU A 746 8.37 27.52 -37.06
CA GLU A 746 9.53 28.36 -36.72
C GLU A 746 10.85 27.65 -37.07
N ALA A 747 10.95 26.34 -36.83
CA ALA A 747 12.13 25.55 -37.17
C ALA A 747 12.40 25.53 -38.68
N GLN A 748 11.34 25.41 -39.49
CA GLN A 748 11.42 25.46 -40.95
C GLN A 748 11.87 26.84 -41.45
N LEU A 749 11.31 27.92 -40.90
CA LEU A 749 11.65 29.29 -41.29
C LEU A 749 13.12 29.64 -41.01
N LYS A 750 13.70 29.06 -39.95
CA LYS A 750 15.10 29.26 -39.55
C LYS A 750 16.06 28.22 -40.15
N SER A 751 15.58 27.32 -41.02
CA SER A 751 16.38 26.30 -41.70
C SER A 751 17.14 25.35 -40.77
N TYR A 752 16.54 24.96 -39.64
CA TYR A 752 17.10 23.86 -38.83
C TYR A 752 16.88 22.51 -39.51
N THR A 753 17.77 21.56 -39.25
CA THR A 753 17.78 20.26 -39.93
C THR A 753 16.94 19.21 -39.21
N HIS A 754 16.73 19.39 -37.90
CA HIS A 754 15.90 18.52 -37.06
C HIS A 754 15.30 19.29 -35.87
N LEU A 755 14.09 18.90 -35.45
CA LEU A 755 13.42 19.43 -34.26
C LEU A 755 13.29 18.34 -33.18
N TYR A 756 13.82 18.59 -31.99
CA TYR A 756 13.62 17.73 -30.83
C TYR A 756 12.54 18.30 -29.92
N VAL A 757 11.48 17.52 -29.70
CA VAL A 757 10.38 17.87 -28.80
C VAL A 757 10.58 17.10 -27.50
N ILE A 758 10.93 17.79 -26.42
CA ILE A 758 11.23 17.15 -25.13
C ILE A 758 10.11 17.48 -24.14
N GLY A 759 9.46 16.47 -23.57
CA GLY A 759 8.40 16.69 -22.58
C GLY A 759 8.12 15.46 -21.73
N PHE A 760 7.43 15.65 -20.61
CA PHE A 760 7.07 14.57 -19.68
C PHE A 760 5.92 13.70 -20.20
N ALA A 761 5.03 14.31 -20.99
CA ALA A 761 3.92 13.67 -21.68
C ALA A 761 3.65 14.37 -23.02
N ILE A 762 2.92 13.74 -23.93
CA ILE A 762 2.53 14.30 -25.24
C ILE A 762 1.08 13.97 -25.58
N GLN A 763 0.35 14.93 -26.15
CA GLN A 763 -1.00 14.69 -26.64
C GLN A 763 -0.99 13.80 -27.91
N PRO A 764 -1.99 12.93 -28.12
CA PRO A 764 -2.03 12.02 -29.27
C PRO A 764 -1.94 12.72 -30.64
N HIS A 765 -2.64 13.84 -30.81
CA HIS A 765 -2.63 14.61 -32.07
C HIS A 765 -1.29 15.32 -32.30
N ALA A 766 -0.69 15.85 -31.23
CA ALA A 766 0.67 16.41 -31.27
C ALA A 766 1.69 15.34 -31.69
N ARG A 767 1.52 14.10 -31.22
CA ARG A 767 2.39 12.98 -31.60
C ARG A 767 2.22 12.59 -33.07
N GLN A 768 0.99 12.48 -33.56
CA GLN A 768 0.73 12.22 -34.98
C GLN A 768 1.34 13.29 -35.89
N LEU A 769 1.29 14.56 -35.45
CA LEU A 769 1.92 15.68 -36.15
C LEU A 769 3.45 15.52 -36.25
N ILE A 770 4.10 15.06 -35.16
CA ILE A 770 5.55 14.78 -35.15
C ILE A 770 5.89 13.64 -36.12
N ASP A 771 5.17 12.52 -36.05
CA ASP A 771 5.46 11.35 -36.88
C ASP A 771 5.16 11.61 -38.38
N SER A 772 4.22 12.51 -38.68
CA SER A 772 3.84 12.90 -40.05
C SER A 772 4.67 14.06 -40.62
N SER A 773 5.46 14.77 -39.79
CA SER A 773 6.22 15.98 -40.17
C SER A 773 7.09 15.80 -41.43
N ALA A 774 7.84 14.70 -41.50
CA ALA A 774 8.72 14.39 -42.63
C ALA A 774 7.95 14.13 -43.95
N HIS A 775 6.73 13.57 -43.86
CA HIS A 775 5.88 13.31 -45.03
C HIS A 775 5.17 14.59 -45.51
N MET A 776 4.98 15.56 -44.62
CA MET A 776 4.37 16.86 -44.90
C MET A 776 5.35 17.91 -45.44
N GLY A 777 6.62 17.52 -45.67
CA GLY A 777 7.66 18.42 -46.16
C GLY A 777 8.16 19.45 -45.14
N LEU A 778 7.91 19.21 -43.85
CA LEU A 778 8.42 20.02 -42.73
C LEU A 778 9.73 19.41 -42.19
N VAL A 779 10.45 20.17 -41.36
CA VAL A 779 11.64 19.69 -40.64
C VAL A 779 11.28 18.38 -39.90
N PRO A 780 12.07 17.30 -40.04
CA PRO A 780 11.85 16.07 -39.29
C PRO A 780 11.87 16.35 -37.78
N ALA A 781 10.85 15.87 -37.07
CA ALA A 781 10.76 16.02 -35.63
C ALA A 781 10.89 14.68 -34.90
N THR A 782 11.43 14.72 -33.68
CA THR A 782 11.43 13.55 -32.79
C THR A 782 11.05 13.94 -31.38
N TYR A 783 10.08 13.24 -30.83
CA TYR A 783 9.73 13.38 -29.43
C TYR A 783 10.64 12.51 -28.55
N VAL A 784 11.22 13.14 -27.54
CA VAL A 784 12.03 12.51 -26.51
C VAL A 784 11.29 12.66 -25.19
N GLN A 785 10.95 11.53 -24.57
CA GLN A 785 10.27 11.56 -23.28
C GLN A 785 11.27 11.92 -22.19
N ALA A 786 11.00 13.02 -21.48
CA ALA A 786 11.70 13.38 -20.26
C ALA A 786 11.16 12.56 -19.09
N THR A 787 12.03 12.10 -18.20
CA THR A 787 11.59 11.52 -16.93
C THR A 787 11.13 12.65 -16.00
N PRO A 788 10.06 12.48 -15.20
CA PRO A 788 9.57 13.46 -14.20
C PRO A 788 10.65 13.99 -13.27
N ASP A 789 11.79 13.31 -13.24
CA ASP A 789 12.96 13.62 -12.43
C ASP A 789 13.57 15.02 -12.61
N LEU A 790 13.27 15.66 -13.73
CA LEU A 790 13.73 17.01 -14.04
C LEU A 790 12.97 18.13 -13.30
N MET A 791 11.86 17.81 -12.61
CA MET A 791 11.01 18.79 -11.92
C MET A 791 11.55 19.24 -10.54
N MET A 792 12.62 18.63 -10.05
CA MET A 792 13.12 18.82 -8.68
C MET A 792 14.48 19.53 -8.71
N GLY A 793 14.47 20.87 -8.78
CA GLY A 793 15.65 21.70 -9.05
C GLY A 793 16.83 21.57 -8.07
N ASP A 794 16.57 21.24 -6.79
CA ASP A 794 17.63 21.12 -5.76
C ASP A 794 18.48 19.85 -5.89
N LEU A 795 17.99 18.86 -6.63
CA LEU A 795 18.62 17.56 -6.80
C LEU A 795 19.84 17.60 -7.75
N LEU A 796 19.98 18.66 -8.56
CA LEU A 796 21.00 18.77 -9.63
C LEU A 796 22.38 19.24 -9.14
N LYS A 797 22.50 19.83 -7.94
CA LYS A 797 23.78 20.38 -7.44
C LYS A 797 24.78 19.30 -6.99
N ASN A 798 24.31 18.12 -6.61
CA ASN A 798 25.13 17.04 -6.04
C ASN A 798 25.05 15.70 -6.82
N MET A 799 24.40 15.67 -7.98
CA MET A 799 24.31 14.46 -8.81
C MET A 799 25.49 14.36 -9.78
N ARG A 800 26.14 13.18 -9.85
CA ARG A 800 27.08 12.88 -10.94
C ARG A 800 26.30 12.88 -12.27
N SER A 801 26.92 13.30 -13.37
CA SER A 801 26.30 13.40 -14.70
C SER A 801 25.62 12.11 -15.20
N SER A 802 25.97 10.95 -14.62
CA SER A 802 25.37 9.63 -14.82
C SER A 802 24.04 9.37 -14.07
N GLN A 803 23.40 10.40 -13.51
CA GLN A 803 22.17 10.27 -12.69
C GLN A 803 20.98 11.09 -13.22
N ILE A 804 21.10 11.77 -14.36
CA ILE A 804 20.12 12.80 -14.79
C ILE A 804 19.18 12.32 -15.92
N PHE A 805 19.40 11.14 -16.51
CA PHE A 805 18.55 10.65 -17.61
C PHE A 805 18.46 9.13 -17.69
N SER A 806 17.26 8.60 -17.94
CA SER A 806 17.09 7.31 -18.60
C SER A 806 16.22 7.52 -19.83
N VAL A 807 16.84 7.65 -21.01
CA VAL A 807 16.10 7.65 -22.28
C VAL A 807 15.79 6.19 -22.61
N CYS A 808 14.61 5.70 -22.21
CA CYS A 808 14.15 4.39 -22.64
C CYS A 808 13.57 4.48 -24.06
N GLY A 809 13.91 3.54 -24.94
CA GLY A 809 13.26 3.41 -26.24
C GLY A 809 11.79 3.03 -26.06
N LEU A 810 10.94 3.33 -27.04
CA LEU A 810 9.57 2.80 -27.04
C LEU A 810 9.60 1.28 -27.23
N PRO A 811 8.63 0.54 -26.67
CA PRO A 811 8.49 -0.89 -26.94
C PRO A 811 8.36 -1.17 -28.43
N GLU A 812 9.12 -2.14 -28.92
CA GLU A 812 9.05 -2.58 -30.31
C GLU A 812 8.02 -3.71 -30.42
N ILE A 813 6.98 -3.48 -31.23
CA ILE A 813 5.88 -4.43 -31.42
C ILE A 813 5.63 -4.73 -32.89
N LYS A 814 5.19 -5.96 -33.17
CA LYS A 814 4.77 -6.41 -34.49
C LYS A 814 3.33 -6.90 -34.45
N ILE A 815 2.53 -6.47 -35.41
CA ILE A 815 1.14 -6.87 -35.55
C ILE A 815 1.05 -7.93 -36.65
N HIS A 816 0.40 -9.04 -36.36
CA HIS A 816 0.16 -10.15 -37.28
C HIS A 816 -1.34 -10.28 -37.55
N HIS A 817 -1.70 -10.67 -38.78
CA HIS A 817 -3.07 -11.01 -39.12
C HIS A 817 -3.32 -12.49 -38.88
N ALA A 818 -4.25 -12.80 -37.97
CA ALA A 818 -4.67 -14.16 -37.68
C ALA A 818 -5.79 -14.59 -38.64
N LYS A 819 -5.89 -15.90 -38.90
CA LYS A 819 -6.97 -16.44 -39.76
C LYS A 819 -8.32 -16.24 -39.06
N PRO A 820 -9.36 -15.76 -39.78
CA PRO A 820 -10.70 -15.66 -39.22
C PRO A 820 -11.21 -17.04 -38.77
N ALA A 821 -11.90 -17.10 -37.63
CA ALA A 821 -12.38 -18.36 -37.05
C ALA A 821 -13.45 -19.04 -37.93
N ALA A 822 -14.16 -18.26 -38.76
CA ALA A 822 -15.12 -18.73 -39.75
C ALA A 822 -15.18 -17.82 -40.98
N SER A 823 -15.66 -18.36 -42.10
CA SER A 823 -15.98 -17.63 -43.34
C SER A 823 -16.99 -16.51 -43.05
N GLY A 824 -16.56 -15.24 -43.04
CA GLY A 824 -17.39 -14.06 -42.75
C GLY A 824 -17.24 -13.46 -41.35
N SER A 825 -16.34 -13.96 -40.50
CA SER A 825 -16.01 -13.35 -39.20
C SER A 825 -15.03 -12.18 -39.33
N ALA A 826 -15.04 -11.27 -38.34
CA ALA A 826 -14.18 -10.09 -38.29
C ALA A 826 -12.68 -10.47 -38.37
N ALA A 827 -11.86 -9.58 -38.93
CA ALA A 827 -10.42 -9.76 -38.99
C ALA A 827 -9.85 -9.86 -37.56
N ARG A 828 -9.01 -10.88 -37.33
CA ARG A 828 -8.33 -11.10 -36.05
C ARG A 828 -6.89 -10.67 -36.13
N TYR A 829 -6.39 -10.10 -35.05
CA TYR A 829 -5.05 -9.55 -34.93
C TYR A 829 -4.34 -10.21 -33.76
N GLU A 830 -3.03 -10.32 -33.89
CA GLU A 830 -2.13 -10.77 -32.83
C GLU A 830 -0.97 -9.80 -32.73
N VAL A 831 -0.50 -9.56 -31.51
CA VAL A 831 0.59 -8.63 -31.23
C VAL A 831 1.75 -9.41 -30.65
N GLU A 832 2.94 -9.21 -31.20
CA GLU A 832 4.19 -9.76 -30.71
C GLU A 832 5.07 -8.63 -30.18
N LEU A 833 5.49 -8.74 -28.92
CA LEU A 833 6.51 -7.88 -28.33
C LEU A 833 7.89 -8.37 -28.76
N ILE A 834 8.57 -7.58 -29.60
CA ILE A 834 9.93 -7.87 -30.06
C ILE A 834 10.93 -7.58 -28.94
N GLY A 835 10.81 -6.40 -28.31
CA GLY A 835 11.74 -5.99 -27.27
C GLY A 835 11.58 -4.56 -26.81
N LEU A 836 12.52 -4.15 -25.97
CA LEU A 836 12.63 -2.83 -25.38
C LEU A 836 14.10 -2.44 -25.23
N ASP A 837 14.45 -1.25 -25.69
CA ASP A 837 15.78 -0.67 -25.44
C ASP A 837 15.80 0.04 -24.09
N THR A 838 16.72 -0.39 -23.22
CA THR A 838 16.95 0.21 -21.90
C THR A 838 18.29 0.92 -21.87
N PHE A 839 18.33 2.16 -21.39
CA PHE A 839 19.55 2.94 -21.25
C PHE A 839 20.13 2.82 -19.83
N ASP A 840 21.40 2.45 -19.72
CA ASP A 840 22.12 2.50 -18.45
C ASP A 840 22.90 3.81 -18.34
N PRO A 841 22.47 4.77 -17.50
CA PRO A 841 23.17 6.04 -17.38
C PRO A 841 24.50 5.94 -16.63
N THR A 842 24.78 4.81 -15.99
CA THR A 842 26.05 4.53 -15.30
C THR A 842 27.15 4.20 -16.29
N THR A 843 26.83 3.34 -17.27
CA THR A 843 27.77 2.90 -18.31
C THR A 843 27.63 3.72 -19.60
N MET A 844 26.56 4.50 -19.74
CA MET A 844 26.16 5.22 -20.96
C MET A 844 25.90 4.29 -22.15
N GLU A 845 25.59 3.01 -21.90
CA GLU A 845 25.31 2.01 -22.92
C GLU A 845 23.81 1.74 -23.04
N THR A 846 23.35 1.45 -24.26
CA THR A 846 21.98 1.01 -24.53
C THR A 846 21.96 -0.50 -24.65
N ASN A 847 21.14 -1.14 -23.80
CA ASN A 847 20.94 -2.58 -23.79
C ASN A 847 19.59 -2.89 -24.41
N HIS A 848 19.60 -3.55 -25.57
CA HIS A 848 18.40 -4.11 -26.17
C HIS A 848 17.97 -5.35 -25.39
N ARG A 849 16.71 -5.38 -24.96
CA ARG A 849 16.11 -6.52 -24.28
C ARG A 849 15.04 -7.11 -25.16
N GLY A 850 15.13 -8.41 -25.44
CA GLY A 850 14.05 -9.12 -26.13
C GLY A 850 12.78 -9.14 -25.29
N GLY A 851 11.62 -9.31 -25.93
CA GLY A 851 10.32 -9.29 -25.25
C GLY A 851 10.18 -10.35 -24.14
N ASN A 852 10.90 -11.47 -24.22
CA ASN A 852 10.92 -12.50 -23.17
C ASN A 852 11.65 -12.05 -21.89
N ASP A 853 12.40 -10.95 -21.96
CA ASP A 853 13.24 -10.46 -20.87
C ASP A 853 12.58 -9.34 -20.06
N VAL A 854 11.39 -8.85 -20.45
CA VAL A 854 10.71 -7.75 -19.73
C VAL A 854 10.00 -8.25 -18.45
N PRO A 855 9.93 -7.45 -17.37
CA PRO A 855 9.09 -7.71 -16.18
C PRO A 855 7.65 -8.07 -16.49
N CYS A 856 6.99 -7.19 -17.22
CA CYS A 856 5.58 -7.30 -17.53
C CYS A 856 5.31 -6.57 -18.84
N TRP A 857 4.42 -7.11 -19.65
CA TRP A 857 3.79 -6.36 -20.71
C TRP A 857 2.29 -6.64 -20.76
N MET A 858 1.52 -5.68 -21.25
CA MET A 858 0.07 -5.72 -21.25
C MET A 858 -0.44 -5.22 -22.60
N LEU A 859 -1.59 -5.75 -23.00
CA LEU A 859 -2.31 -5.34 -24.19
C LEU A 859 -3.65 -4.74 -23.80
N ASP A 860 -3.97 -3.59 -24.38
CA ASP A 860 -5.32 -3.06 -24.52
C ASP A 860 -5.73 -3.23 -25.99
N ALA A 861 -6.80 -3.99 -26.22
CA ALA A 861 -7.28 -4.35 -27.54
C ALA A 861 -8.21 -3.29 -28.17
N ASP A 862 -8.67 -2.30 -27.38
CA ASP A 862 -9.59 -1.26 -27.79
C ASP A 862 -9.30 0.05 -27.05
N TYR A 863 -8.08 0.55 -27.23
CA TYR A 863 -7.56 1.68 -26.48
C TYR A 863 -8.27 2.99 -26.90
N ASN A 864 -8.84 3.69 -25.91
CA ASN A 864 -9.62 4.91 -26.13
C ASN A 864 -8.80 6.20 -26.05
N THR A 865 -7.46 6.13 -26.05
CA THR A 865 -6.52 7.26 -25.86
C THR A 865 -6.50 7.89 -24.47
N LEU A 866 -7.33 7.42 -23.53
CA LEU A 866 -7.46 7.99 -22.20
C LEU A 866 -6.94 7.02 -21.13
N CYS A 867 -7.68 5.96 -20.82
CA CYS A 867 -7.36 5.00 -19.76
C CYS A 867 -6.95 3.66 -20.37
N PHE A 868 -5.87 3.09 -19.86
CA PHE A 868 -5.41 1.77 -20.30
C PHE A 868 -6.27 0.67 -19.67
N ARG A 869 -6.85 -0.21 -20.48
CA ARG A 869 -7.70 -1.32 -20.02
C ARG A 869 -7.04 -2.63 -20.39
N ALA A 870 -6.46 -3.30 -19.41
CA ALA A 870 -5.70 -4.51 -19.69
C ALA A 870 -6.64 -5.66 -20.09
N SER A 871 -6.62 -6.04 -21.36
CA SER A 871 -7.32 -7.22 -21.88
C SER A 871 -6.48 -8.49 -21.71
N GLN A 872 -5.17 -8.38 -21.89
CA GLN A 872 -4.22 -9.47 -21.68
C GLN A 872 -2.97 -8.94 -20.95
N VAL A 873 -2.46 -9.71 -19.99
CA VAL A 873 -1.30 -9.35 -19.16
C VAL A 873 -0.31 -10.50 -19.12
N PHE A 874 0.95 -10.20 -19.41
CA PHE A 874 2.00 -11.20 -19.59
C PHE A 874 3.13 -10.98 -18.60
N PHE A 875 3.65 -12.09 -18.07
CA PHE A 875 4.82 -12.10 -17.19
C PHE A 875 5.87 -13.12 -17.71
N PRO A 876 6.62 -12.78 -18.77
CA PRO A 876 7.33 -13.78 -19.59
C PRO A 876 8.45 -14.55 -18.89
N ARG A 877 9.05 -13.94 -17.86
CA ARG A 877 10.24 -14.47 -17.18
C ARG A 877 9.96 -15.03 -15.79
N THR A 878 8.71 -15.01 -15.35
CA THR A 878 8.35 -15.39 -13.99
C THR A 878 7.36 -16.52 -13.99
N ALA A 879 7.56 -17.50 -13.12
CA ALA A 879 6.58 -18.51 -12.73
C ALA A 879 5.37 -17.91 -11.97
N ALA A 880 5.06 -16.62 -12.17
CA ALA A 880 4.08 -15.88 -11.39
C ALA A 880 2.68 -16.50 -11.51
N TRP A 881 2.34 -17.00 -12.71
CA TRP A 881 1.07 -17.67 -12.96
C TRP A 881 1.01 -19.12 -12.48
N ASP A 882 2.11 -19.76 -12.05
CA ASP A 882 2.13 -21.19 -11.72
C ASP A 882 1.19 -21.54 -10.57
N GLY A 883 1.07 -20.64 -9.58
CA GLY A 883 0.12 -20.79 -8.48
C GLY A 883 -1.33 -20.84 -8.97
N LEU A 884 -1.69 -19.94 -9.89
CA LEU A 884 -3.02 -19.87 -10.48
C LEU A 884 -3.25 -21.04 -11.46
N LYS A 885 -2.26 -21.38 -12.29
CA LYS A 885 -2.23 -22.56 -13.17
C LYS A 885 -2.52 -23.84 -12.40
N LYS A 886 -1.90 -24.02 -11.23
CA LYS A 886 -2.14 -25.19 -10.37
C LYS A 886 -3.55 -25.20 -9.78
N ALA A 887 -4.08 -24.03 -9.40
CA ALA A 887 -5.41 -23.92 -8.81
C ALA A 887 -6.55 -24.13 -9.82
N LEU A 888 -6.35 -23.68 -11.07
CA LEU A 888 -7.34 -23.68 -12.14
C LEU A 888 -7.09 -24.77 -13.21
N LYS A 889 -6.19 -25.73 -12.95
CA LYS A 889 -5.76 -26.76 -13.92
C LYS A 889 -6.90 -27.60 -14.51
N ALA A 890 -8.02 -27.73 -13.81
CA ALA A 890 -9.17 -28.52 -14.27
C ALA A 890 -10.04 -27.79 -15.30
N ASP A 891 -9.93 -26.47 -15.38
CA ASP A 891 -10.86 -25.59 -16.10
C ASP A 891 -10.24 -24.91 -17.32
N TYR A 892 -8.90 -24.80 -17.35
CA TYR A 892 -8.14 -24.08 -18.36
C TYR A 892 -7.05 -24.99 -18.96
N ASP A 893 -6.90 -24.97 -20.29
CA ASP A 893 -5.87 -25.73 -20.99
C ASP A 893 -4.45 -25.25 -20.62
N GLU A 894 -3.47 -26.16 -20.60
CA GLU A 894 -2.07 -25.82 -20.25
C GLU A 894 -1.48 -24.75 -21.20
N SER A 895 -1.95 -24.70 -22.44
CA SER A 895 -1.54 -23.71 -23.46
C SER A 895 -1.89 -22.26 -23.09
N VAL A 896 -2.94 -22.02 -22.31
CA VAL A 896 -3.34 -20.67 -21.86
C VAL A 896 -2.29 -20.06 -20.95
N TRP A 897 -1.67 -20.88 -20.10
CA TRP A 897 -0.67 -20.41 -19.14
C TRP A 897 0.69 -20.20 -19.79
N ASP A 898 1.07 -21.10 -20.70
CA ASP A 898 2.30 -20.96 -21.48
C ASP A 898 2.21 -19.71 -22.38
N HIS A 899 1.00 -19.36 -22.81
CA HIS A 899 0.72 -18.13 -23.54
C HIS A 899 0.93 -16.87 -22.70
N LEU A 900 0.43 -16.82 -21.46
CA LEU A 900 0.62 -15.69 -20.54
C LEU A 900 2.08 -15.51 -20.07
N ALA A 901 2.92 -16.52 -20.29
CA ALA A 901 4.37 -16.46 -20.11
C ALA A 901 5.13 -16.16 -21.42
N GLY A 902 4.44 -15.84 -22.51
CA GLY A 902 5.04 -15.58 -23.82
C GLY A 902 5.17 -14.10 -24.19
N THR A 903 5.62 -13.85 -25.42
CA THR A 903 5.74 -12.53 -26.06
C THR A 903 4.67 -12.23 -27.09
N ARG A 904 3.78 -13.18 -27.35
CA ARG A 904 2.73 -13.05 -28.38
C ARG A 904 1.38 -13.08 -27.70
N SER A 905 0.48 -12.18 -28.10
CA SER A 905 -0.89 -12.10 -27.60
C SER A 905 -1.80 -13.13 -28.24
N ALA A 906 -2.90 -13.45 -27.56
CA ALA A 906 -3.95 -14.30 -28.11
C ALA A 906 -4.67 -13.51 -29.20
N PRO A 907 -5.21 -14.18 -30.24
CA PRO A 907 -5.91 -13.50 -31.32
C PRO A 907 -7.10 -12.72 -30.79
N PHE A 908 -7.18 -11.43 -31.09
CA PHE A 908 -8.30 -10.57 -30.70
C PHE A 908 -8.92 -9.90 -31.93
N GLU A 909 -10.16 -9.46 -31.78
CA GLU A 909 -10.86 -8.68 -32.79
C GLU A 909 -10.64 -7.19 -32.50
N ALA A 910 -10.49 -6.38 -33.55
CA ALA A 910 -10.35 -4.94 -33.36
C ALA A 910 -11.64 -4.37 -32.77
N GLY A 911 -11.51 -3.67 -31.64
CA GLY A 911 -12.64 -2.99 -31.01
C GLY A 911 -13.10 -1.75 -31.78
N ASP A 912 -14.06 -1.03 -31.20
CA ASP A 912 -14.73 0.11 -31.84
C ASP A 912 -13.75 1.25 -32.17
N GLN A 913 -12.72 1.44 -31.34
CA GLN A 913 -11.71 2.48 -31.52
C GLN A 913 -10.68 2.14 -32.59
N LYS A 914 -10.58 0.87 -33.02
CA LYS A 914 -9.57 0.40 -34.00
C LYS A 914 -8.14 0.80 -33.62
N GLN A 915 -7.86 0.91 -32.33
CA GLN A 915 -6.56 1.26 -31.78
C GLN A 915 -6.21 0.27 -30.69
N ILE A 916 -4.96 -0.19 -30.72
CA ILE A 916 -4.40 -1.02 -29.67
C ILE A 916 -3.33 -0.24 -28.93
N ALA A 917 -3.15 -0.56 -27.66
CA ALA A 917 -2.02 -0.06 -26.88
C ALA A 917 -1.28 -1.21 -26.23
N VAL A 918 0.04 -1.18 -26.31
CA VAL A 918 0.92 -2.13 -25.62
C VAL A 918 1.71 -1.37 -24.58
N LYS A 919 1.54 -1.77 -23.33
CA LYS A 919 2.27 -1.21 -22.19
C LYS A 919 3.34 -2.20 -21.74
N VAL A 920 4.57 -1.74 -21.54
CA VAL A 920 5.68 -2.54 -21.02
C VAL A 920 6.21 -1.89 -19.75
N ILE A 921 6.44 -2.70 -18.72
CA ILE A 921 7.13 -2.30 -17.50
C ILE A 921 8.58 -2.77 -17.60
N ASP A 922 9.54 -1.84 -17.51
CA ASP A 922 10.96 -2.18 -17.49
C ASP A 922 11.45 -2.65 -16.11
N ASP A 923 12.69 -3.13 -16.01
CA ASP A 923 13.26 -3.60 -14.75
C ASP A 923 13.37 -2.49 -13.68
N ARG A 924 13.24 -1.22 -14.05
CA ARG A 924 13.23 -0.07 -13.14
C ARG A 924 11.82 0.37 -12.76
N GLY A 925 10.78 -0.36 -13.19
CA GLY A 925 9.39 -0.01 -12.93
C GLY A 925 8.82 1.09 -13.83
N ASN A 926 9.57 1.54 -14.85
CA ASN A 926 9.05 2.52 -15.79
C ASN A 926 7.99 1.90 -16.69
N GLU A 927 6.86 2.59 -16.81
CA GLU A 927 5.78 2.22 -17.72
C GLU A 927 5.96 2.93 -19.05
N LEU A 928 6.09 2.15 -20.12
CA LEU A 928 6.25 2.63 -21.48
C LEU A 928 5.07 2.15 -22.32
N LEU A 929 4.47 3.06 -23.08
CA LEU A 929 3.26 2.78 -23.88
C LEU A 929 3.55 3.01 -25.36
N VAL A 930 3.17 2.05 -26.19
CA VAL A 930 3.12 2.22 -27.65
C VAL A 930 1.68 2.00 -28.12
N VAL A 931 1.19 2.92 -28.96
CA VAL A 931 -0.16 2.87 -29.54
C VAL A 931 -0.05 2.63 -31.04
N LYS A 932 -0.87 1.72 -31.58
CA LYS A 932 -0.94 1.44 -33.02
C LYS A 932 -2.38 1.37 -33.49
N ALA A 933 -2.65 1.90 -34.68
CA ALA A 933 -3.92 1.71 -35.35
C ALA A 933 -3.99 0.29 -35.94
N VAL A 934 -5.19 -0.31 -35.90
CA VAL A 934 -5.46 -1.67 -36.36
C VAL A 934 -6.71 -1.63 -37.21
N GLY A 935 -6.56 -1.79 -38.52
CA GLY A 935 -7.66 -1.65 -39.48
C GLY A 935 -7.17 -1.69 -40.91
#